data_AF-A0A7M5XCH4-F1
#
_entry.id   AF-A0A7M5XCH4-F1
#
_cell.length_a   1.000
_cell.length_b   1.000
_cell.length_c   1.000
_cell.angle_alpha   90.00
_cell.angle_beta   90.00
_cell.angle_gamma   90.00
#
_symmetry.space_group_name_H-M   'P 1'
#
loop_
_entity.id
_entity.type
_entity.pdbx_description
1 polymer ?
#
loop_
_entity_poly.entity_id
_entity_poly.type
_entity_poly.pdbx_seq_one_letter_code
_entity_poly.pdbx_strand_id
1 'polypeptide(L)'
;MMPFNVLLFSCFLESRNIENLEKYNTAQESMIKLVRSTILSYFVLFLVFVNSQNEDNFVIESPVEDALRVEQKINELPTGHMKQLGEHGKAIEGVITELDYMIGGKDFYEKFARKRKPVIFRGVTRKWKSTRYWNNETYLLENYADVVFDVETGKVYDNALNTRKTMDMKEFLTEYKNHTLYLDSPFPHTPMMQDIELPLMMQCEGRHDKFTSMHLLFSNGNTSSPLHHDGYENFLSSFSGVKVVYIIEPKYGKGLYVEFVEDFPGLSPINPQGVDLVKFPLFKDVPFHKVVINPGDMLYIPQYWYHQVRSYKTPNIATAMWFSLFTIPDAEEFGYRDVLNIADKFAVGVENSPPTLDCLHQNRPLKQINKETDLREFPEAPVNDQEQEINGVTLREEVGDGQPTIFAGSDDTFIYAVDMLTGDLKWKVKTKKDTGSTCLFNQDNTLVYCGADDGYLRAMFVQNGTVYWQYQTSGAIISSVKMDDDGNLYFGCLDHYMYSINKKGEKRWRRFLGNQVWTTSLLIPEIDLLLVGTKVESANDTRANAFALEMTTGNFVWRFKTDGGLIASPRLSPVDATVYLCSTQGTMYELDLLEGKPSWTTSLQTSVDEVFWSTPTFSAEGLLFVLTGGGNLVAIDTSTKETKWSLDLHGSKLKDDTKEDDRGSNSSPHYSEVDNILYVGAGFGVVFAINPDNGEIEWQQRVGTGIFFSSPRLSKDGILFIGTTDGFLVAMDTKQNGSILWKLETGGPFVGTALITKGFEF
;
A
#
# COMPACT_ATOMS: atom_id res chain seq x y z
N MET A 1 14.77 22.90 53.52
CA MET A 1 15.12 24.21 52.92
C MET A 1 14.57 24.24 51.50
N MET A 2 13.89 25.32 51.18
CA MET A 2 13.14 25.64 49.95
C MET A 2 14.03 25.66 48.68
N PRO A 3 13.46 25.68 47.44
CA PRO A 3 12.59 26.77 46.97
C PRO A 3 11.29 26.38 46.24
N PHE A 4 10.20 26.90 46.81
CA PHE A 4 8.96 27.31 46.18
C PHE A 4 9.14 28.81 45.87
N ASN A 5 9.26 29.22 44.61
CA ASN A 5 9.16 30.63 44.19
C ASN A 5 9.17 30.76 42.65
N VAL A 6 8.05 30.47 41.99
CA VAL A 6 7.74 31.02 40.64
C VAL A 6 6.22 31.29 40.44
N LEU A 7 5.33 30.68 41.23
CA LEU A 7 3.87 30.81 41.03
C LEU A 7 3.21 32.11 41.56
N LEU A 8 3.98 33.09 42.05
CA LEU A 8 3.44 34.33 42.64
C LEU A 8 3.53 35.58 41.75
N PHE A 9 3.96 35.48 40.48
CA PHE A 9 4.17 36.66 39.63
C PHE A 9 3.19 36.86 38.46
N SER A 10 2.20 35.99 38.25
CA SER A 10 1.21 36.18 37.16
C SER A 10 -0.19 36.61 37.62
N CYS A 11 -0.51 36.61 38.93
CA CYS A 11 -1.82 37.06 39.41
C CYS A 11 -1.90 38.56 39.78
N PHE A 12 -0.83 39.35 39.57
CA PHE A 12 -0.80 40.76 39.97
C PHE A 12 -1.04 41.78 38.83
N LEU A 13 -1.33 41.31 37.61
CA LEU A 13 -1.54 42.19 36.45
C LEU A 13 -2.83 41.84 35.70
N GLU A 14 -3.97 41.82 36.40
CA GLU A 14 -5.26 42.03 35.73
C GLU A 14 -6.41 42.50 36.66
N SER A 15 -6.07 43.08 37.81
CA SER A 15 -7.06 43.79 38.65
C SER A 15 -7.12 45.28 38.28
N ARG A 16 -7.61 45.59 37.08
CA ARG A 16 -8.14 46.93 36.75
C ARG A 16 -9.30 46.81 35.75
N ASN A 17 -10.45 46.39 36.26
CA ASN A 17 -11.74 47.05 36.02
C ASN A 17 -12.82 46.23 36.73
N ILE A 18 -13.28 46.77 37.85
CA ILE A 18 -14.50 46.33 38.52
C ILE A 18 -15.64 47.07 37.82
N GLU A 19 -16.59 46.34 37.24
CA GLU A 19 -18.02 46.70 37.22
C GLU A 19 -18.84 45.55 36.60
N ASN A 20 -19.35 44.66 37.46
CA ASN A 20 -20.64 43.96 37.39
C ASN A 20 -20.62 42.70 38.27
N LEU A 21 -20.89 42.91 39.56
CA LEU A 21 -21.12 41.87 40.55
C LEU A 21 -22.60 41.81 40.87
N GLU A 22 -23.34 40.87 40.26
CA GLU A 22 -24.63 40.45 40.80
C GLU A 22 -25.04 38.99 40.52
N LYS A 23 -24.11 38.08 40.21
CA LYS A 23 -24.43 36.65 39.99
C LYS A 23 -23.47 35.58 40.54
N TYR A 24 -22.67 35.89 41.56
CA TYR A 24 -21.81 34.88 42.23
C TYR A 24 -21.91 34.98 43.75
N ASN A 25 -22.93 34.36 44.35
CA ASN A 25 -23.09 34.30 45.81
C ASN A 25 -23.15 32.86 46.39
N THR A 26 -22.69 31.85 45.64
CA THR A 26 -22.68 30.44 46.09
C THR A 26 -21.30 29.76 46.06
N ALA A 27 -20.26 30.37 45.48
CA ALA A 27 -18.93 29.76 45.34
C ALA A 27 -17.95 30.09 46.48
N GLN A 28 -18.15 31.18 47.25
CA GLN A 28 -17.24 31.58 48.32
C GLN A 28 -17.43 30.79 49.64
N GLU A 29 -18.61 30.25 49.92
CA GLU A 29 -18.84 29.46 51.15
C GLU A 29 -18.20 28.07 51.11
N SER A 30 -18.05 27.49 49.91
CA SER A 30 -17.51 26.12 49.72
C SER A 30 -15.99 26.06 49.87
N MET A 31 -15.26 27.09 49.43
CA MET A 31 -13.80 27.16 49.59
C MET A 31 -13.36 27.41 51.05
N ILE A 32 -14.13 28.18 51.83
CA ILE A 32 -13.82 28.46 53.24
C ILE A 32 -14.04 27.21 54.13
N LYS A 33 -14.95 26.30 53.76
CA LYS A 33 -15.15 25.01 54.45
C LYS A 33 -14.02 24.01 54.16
N LEU A 34 -13.49 23.98 52.93
CA LEU A 34 -12.44 23.05 52.54
C LEU A 34 -11.09 23.37 53.21
N VAL A 35 -10.71 24.65 53.24
CA VAL A 35 -9.45 25.13 53.87
C VAL A 35 -9.46 24.93 55.40
N ARG A 36 -10.63 25.03 56.06
CA ARG A 36 -10.76 24.77 57.51
C ARG A 36 -10.64 23.28 57.87
N SER A 37 -11.07 22.35 57.00
CA SER A 37 -10.98 20.90 57.27
C SER A 37 -9.54 20.37 57.16
N THR A 38 -8.76 20.93 56.24
CA THR A 38 -7.36 20.52 56.00
C THR A 38 -6.45 21.02 57.13
N ILE A 39 -6.67 22.24 57.65
CA ILE A 39 -5.86 22.80 58.75
C ILE A 39 -6.14 22.09 60.09
N LEU A 40 -7.38 21.63 60.35
CA LEU A 40 -7.71 20.88 61.56
C LEU A 40 -7.06 19.47 61.58
N SER A 41 -6.96 18.84 60.40
CA SER A 41 -6.41 17.48 60.26
C SER A 41 -4.89 17.43 60.50
N TYR A 42 -4.16 18.45 60.07
CA TYR A 42 -2.72 18.58 60.35
C TYR A 42 -2.42 18.94 61.82
N PHE A 43 -3.34 19.62 62.52
CA PHE A 43 -3.17 19.99 63.94
C PHE A 43 -3.40 18.80 64.89
N VAL A 44 -4.29 17.87 64.55
CA VAL A 44 -4.54 16.64 65.33
C VAL A 44 -3.39 15.64 65.19
N LEU A 45 -2.81 15.50 64.00
CA LEU A 45 -1.62 14.65 63.77
C LEU A 45 -0.37 15.17 64.49
N PHE A 46 -0.24 16.48 64.69
CA PHE A 46 0.88 17.07 65.44
C PHE A 46 0.73 16.91 66.97
N LEU A 47 -0.51 16.91 67.50
CA LEU A 47 -0.78 16.72 68.93
C LEU A 47 -0.63 15.25 69.39
N VAL A 48 -0.87 14.27 68.51
CA VAL A 48 -0.68 12.84 68.82
C VAL A 48 0.80 12.47 68.86
N PHE A 49 1.65 13.14 68.05
CA PHE A 49 3.10 12.88 68.01
C PHE A 49 3.89 13.48 69.19
N VAL A 50 3.35 14.50 69.86
CA VAL A 50 4.05 15.22 70.95
C VAL A 50 3.76 14.64 72.34
N ASN A 51 2.75 13.78 72.51
CA ASN A 51 2.30 13.29 73.83
C ASN A 51 2.72 11.86 74.21
N SER A 52 3.57 11.16 73.45
CA SER A 52 3.93 9.76 73.75
C SER A 52 5.34 9.53 74.34
N GLN A 53 5.91 10.54 75.01
CA GLN A 53 7.09 10.37 75.86
C GLN A 53 6.63 10.39 77.32
N ASN A 54 6.16 9.25 77.84
CA ASN A 54 6.25 8.89 79.27
C ASN A 54 5.73 7.46 79.51
N GLU A 55 6.41 6.80 80.44
CA GLU A 55 6.44 5.36 80.71
C GLU A 55 5.17 4.79 81.38
N ASP A 56 5.08 3.46 81.27
CA ASP A 56 4.38 2.47 82.11
C ASP A 56 2.90 2.07 81.87
N ASN A 57 2.80 0.87 81.27
CA ASN A 57 1.95 -0.27 81.62
C ASN A 57 0.43 -0.08 81.71
N PHE A 58 -0.24 -0.30 80.56
CA PHE A 58 -1.50 -1.05 80.53
C PHE A 58 -1.42 -2.15 79.45
N VAL A 59 -1.49 -3.40 79.91
CA VAL A 59 -1.55 -4.59 79.06
C VAL A 59 -2.94 -4.64 78.42
N ILE A 60 -2.98 -4.52 77.09
CA ILE A 60 -4.09 -4.97 76.26
C ILE A 60 -3.48 -5.96 75.28
N GLU A 61 -3.99 -7.19 75.28
CA GLU A 61 -3.60 -8.27 74.38
C GLU A 61 -3.55 -7.76 72.94
N SER A 62 -2.35 -7.82 72.38
CA SER A 62 -2.05 -7.33 71.06
C SER A 62 -2.62 -8.29 70.00
N PRO A 63 -3.46 -7.84 69.05
CA PRO A 63 -3.69 -8.57 67.82
C PRO A 63 -2.49 -8.32 66.88
N VAL A 64 -1.30 -8.74 67.29
CA VAL A 64 -0.11 -8.78 66.40
C VAL A 64 -0.32 -9.78 65.25
N GLU A 65 -1.33 -10.64 65.31
CA GLU A 65 -1.72 -11.48 64.16
C GLU A 65 -2.52 -10.74 63.07
N ASP A 66 -3.20 -9.62 63.37
CA ASP A 66 -3.93 -8.86 62.34
C ASP A 66 -3.07 -7.74 61.73
N ALA A 67 -2.12 -7.17 62.48
CA ALA A 67 -1.16 -6.21 61.92
C ALA A 67 -0.10 -6.88 61.03
N LEU A 68 0.33 -8.11 61.37
CA LEU A 68 1.19 -8.92 60.49
C LEU A 68 0.45 -9.49 59.29
N ARG A 69 -0.89 -9.56 59.29
CA ARG A 69 -1.69 -9.89 58.10
C ARG A 69 -1.84 -8.73 57.13
N VAL A 70 -1.70 -7.48 57.58
CA VAL A 70 -1.78 -6.30 56.70
C VAL A 70 -0.42 -5.98 56.06
N GLU A 71 0.70 -6.35 56.67
CA GLU A 71 2.02 -6.31 56.02
C GLU A 71 2.37 -7.61 55.24
N GLN A 72 1.57 -8.69 55.36
CA GLN A 72 1.68 -9.91 54.54
C GLN A 72 0.74 -9.94 53.32
N LYS A 73 0.37 -8.78 52.79
CA LYS A 73 0.06 -8.61 51.37
C LYS A 73 0.68 -7.30 50.89
N ILE A 74 2.01 -7.30 50.74
CA ILE A 74 2.59 -6.64 49.56
C ILE A 74 1.99 -7.40 48.36
N ASN A 75 0.74 -7.07 48.01
CA ASN A 75 0.16 -7.48 46.76
C ASN A 75 1.00 -6.74 45.72
N GLU A 76 1.93 -7.46 45.10
CA GLU A 76 2.61 -6.99 43.90
C GLU A 76 1.57 -6.34 42.99
N LEU A 77 1.76 -5.04 42.68
CA LEU A 77 0.88 -4.35 41.75
C LEU A 77 0.74 -5.22 40.49
N PRO A 78 -0.46 -5.35 39.90
CA PRO A 78 -0.65 -6.19 38.73
C PRO A 78 0.39 -5.84 37.67
N THR A 79 1.07 -6.84 37.11
CA THR A 79 2.05 -6.63 36.04
C THR A 79 1.42 -5.79 34.94
N GLY A 80 2.04 -4.64 34.61
CA GLY A 80 1.50 -3.72 33.61
C GLY A 80 0.61 -2.59 34.15
N HIS A 81 0.38 -2.51 35.46
CA HIS A 81 -0.38 -1.42 36.08
C HIS A 81 0.23 -0.04 35.78
N MET A 82 -0.64 0.94 35.46
CA MET A 82 -0.31 2.31 35.04
C MET A 82 0.56 2.44 33.79
N LYS A 83 0.83 1.33 33.08
CA LYS A 83 1.41 1.40 31.74
C LYS A 83 0.37 1.85 30.71
N GLN A 84 0.84 2.27 29.55
CA GLN A 84 -0.04 2.62 28.44
C GLN A 84 -0.84 1.40 27.96
N LEU A 85 -2.04 1.65 27.42
CA LEU A 85 -2.82 0.61 26.74
C LEU A 85 -1.96 -0.03 25.64
N GLY A 86 -1.87 -1.36 25.64
CA GLY A 86 -0.98 -2.15 24.79
C GLY A 86 0.25 -2.71 25.50
N GLU A 87 0.68 -2.11 26.62
CA GLU A 87 1.85 -2.56 27.40
C GLU A 87 1.48 -3.29 28.71
N HIS A 88 0.18 -3.34 29.02
CA HIS A 88 -0.35 -3.92 30.26
C HIS A 88 -0.68 -5.41 30.17
N GLY A 89 -0.72 -6.00 28.98
CA GLY A 89 -1.13 -7.39 28.73
C GLY A 89 -0.51 -7.97 27.44
N LYS A 90 -0.79 -9.25 27.14
CA LYS A 90 -0.26 -9.93 25.95
C LYS A 90 -1.16 -9.69 24.74
N ALA A 91 -0.57 -9.25 23.63
CA ALA A 91 -1.24 -9.17 22.32
C ALA A 91 -1.53 -10.57 21.76
N ILE A 92 -2.54 -10.69 20.90
CA ILE A 92 -2.87 -11.93 20.18
C ILE A 92 -1.80 -12.20 19.10
N GLU A 93 -1.28 -13.43 19.01
CA GLU A 93 -0.36 -13.87 17.95
C GLU A 93 -1.08 -14.01 16.59
N GLY A 94 -0.46 -13.57 15.48
CA GLY A 94 -1.07 -13.57 14.13
C GLY A 94 -2.04 -12.41 13.84
N VAL A 95 -1.92 -11.34 14.63
CA VAL A 95 -2.76 -10.13 14.79
C VAL A 95 -4.00 -9.98 13.91
N ILE A 96 -3.97 -9.51 12.66
CA ILE A 96 -5.18 -9.36 11.83
C ILE A 96 -4.83 -9.76 10.40
N THR A 97 -5.81 -10.25 9.62
CA THR A 97 -5.61 -10.55 8.20
C THR A 97 -5.05 -9.32 7.49
N GLU A 98 -3.95 -9.53 6.77
CA GLU A 98 -3.22 -8.51 6.04
C GLU A 98 -3.23 -8.85 4.55
N LEU A 99 -3.60 -7.88 3.72
CA LEU A 99 -3.68 -8.02 2.27
C LEU A 99 -2.93 -6.85 1.64
N ASP A 100 -2.04 -7.12 0.70
CA ASP A 100 -1.25 -6.15 -0.07
C ASP A 100 -1.99 -5.60 -1.29
N TYR A 101 -3.28 -5.94 -1.44
CA TYR A 101 -4.15 -5.49 -2.52
C TYR A 101 -5.59 -5.29 -2.04
N MET A 102 -6.34 -4.44 -2.74
CA MET A 102 -7.77 -4.25 -2.49
C MET A 102 -8.55 -5.41 -3.14
N ILE A 103 -9.42 -6.05 -2.36
CA ILE A 103 -10.27 -7.14 -2.85
C ILE A 103 -11.58 -6.61 -3.45
N GLY A 104 -12.21 -7.42 -4.32
CA GLY A 104 -13.53 -7.15 -4.87
C GLY A 104 -14.60 -6.96 -3.80
N GLY A 105 -15.68 -6.26 -4.15
CA GLY A 105 -16.72 -5.85 -3.20
C GLY A 105 -17.53 -7.01 -2.65
N LYS A 106 -17.84 -7.97 -3.52
CA LYS A 106 -18.46 -9.25 -3.14
C LYS A 106 -17.58 -10.01 -2.16
N ASP A 107 -16.30 -10.15 -2.49
CA ASP A 107 -15.31 -10.84 -1.66
C ASP A 107 -15.12 -10.17 -0.30
N PHE A 108 -15.03 -8.83 -0.28
CA PHE A 108 -14.98 -8.05 0.96
C PHE A 108 -16.21 -8.31 1.82
N TYR A 109 -17.39 -8.25 1.22
CA TYR A 109 -18.65 -8.46 1.89
C TYR A 109 -18.75 -9.86 2.51
N GLU A 110 -18.43 -10.90 1.74
CA GLU A 110 -18.56 -12.30 2.17
C GLU A 110 -17.48 -12.74 3.16
N LYS A 111 -16.22 -12.31 2.96
CA LYS A 111 -15.07 -12.79 3.73
C LYS A 111 -14.80 -11.96 4.99
N PHE A 112 -15.14 -10.67 4.98
CA PHE A 112 -14.81 -9.74 6.07
C PHE A 112 -16.04 -9.11 6.70
N ALA A 113 -16.87 -8.38 5.94
CA ALA A 113 -17.99 -7.65 6.52
C ALA A 113 -19.04 -8.57 7.15
N ARG A 114 -19.54 -9.58 6.42
CA ARG A 114 -20.49 -10.58 6.95
C ARG A 114 -19.91 -11.42 8.08
N LYS A 115 -18.62 -11.70 8.05
CA LYS A 115 -17.93 -12.46 9.10
C LYS A 115 -17.52 -11.57 10.28
N ARG A 116 -17.78 -10.26 10.19
CA ARG A 116 -17.38 -9.22 11.15
C ARG A 116 -15.89 -9.30 11.51
N LYS A 117 -15.04 -9.53 10.51
CA LYS A 117 -13.59 -9.66 10.72
C LYS A 117 -12.87 -8.39 10.26
N PRO A 118 -12.04 -7.77 11.13
CA PRO A 118 -11.17 -6.69 10.69
C PRO A 118 -10.15 -7.21 9.67
N VAL A 119 -9.68 -6.32 8.81
CA VAL A 119 -8.63 -6.60 7.81
C VAL A 119 -7.86 -5.33 7.52
N ILE A 120 -6.54 -5.45 7.36
CA ILE A 120 -5.69 -4.33 6.93
C ILE A 120 -5.25 -4.54 5.48
N PHE A 121 -5.51 -3.52 4.67
CA PHE A 121 -5.07 -3.42 3.29
C PHE A 121 -3.81 -2.56 3.21
N ARG A 122 -2.68 -3.16 2.82
CA ARG A 122 -1.39 -2.48 2.74
C ARG A 122 -1.22 -1.77 1.43
N GLY A 123 -0.81 -0.51 1.50
CA GLY A 123 -0.45 0.28 0.32
C GLY A 123 -1.56 0.56 -0.70
N VAL A 124 -2.81 0.16 -0.44
CA VAL A 124 -3.91 0.28 -1.41
C VAL A 124 -4.32 1.72 -1.72
N THR A 125 -4.00 2.69 -0.84
CA THR A 125 -4.26 4.12 -1.09
C THR A 125 -3.04 4.85 -1.61
N ARG A 126 -1.88 4.21 -1.83
CA ARG A 126 -0.63 4.89 -2.23
C ARG A 126 -0.76 5.72 -3.51
N LYS A 127 -1.70 5.34 -4.39
CA LYS A 127 -1.99 6.05 -5.63
C LYS A 127 -2.94 7.24 -5.48
N TRP A 128 -3.66 7.33 -4.35
CA TRP A 128 -4.60 8.42 -4.11
C TRP A 128 -3.85 9.74 -4.01
N LYS A 129 -4.43 10.79 -4.56
CA LYS A 129 -3.86 12.15 -4.44
C LYS A 129 -3.70 12.55 -2.98
N SER A 130 -4.59 12.07 -2.10
CA SER A 130 -4.48 12.29 -0.67
C SER A 130 -3.16 11.75 -0.09
N THR A 131 -2.74 10.52 -0.43
CA THR A 131 -1.46 9.97 0.01
C THR A 131 -0.27 10.65 -0.66
N ARG A 132 -0.37 11.00 -1.95
CA ARG A 132 0.74 11.61 -2.70
C ARG A 132 1.00 13.07 -2.31
N TYR A 133 -0.04 13.84 -2.02
CA TYR A 133 0.07 15.30 -1.98
C TYR A 133 -0.36 15.95 -0.65
N TRP A 134 -1.16 15.32 0.20
CA TRP A 134 -1.62 16.02 1.43
C TRP A 134 -0.51 16.23 2.47
N ASN A 135 0.61 15.50 2.38
CA ASN A 135 1.79 15.79 3.19
C ASN A 135 2.53 17.08 2.76
N ASN A 136 2.15 17.68 1.62
CA ASN A 136 2.71 18.93 1.13
C ASN A 136 1.77 20.09 1.49
N GLU A 137 2.19 20.94 2.43
CA GLU A 137 1.40 22.10 2.85
C GLU A 137 1.17 23.11 1.73
N THR A 138 2.12 23.27 0.80
CA THR A 138 1.93 24.13 -0.37
C THR A 138 0.78 23.63 -1.23
N TYR A 139 0.71 22.31 -1.46
CA TYR A 139 -0.40 21.70 -2.19
C TYR A 139 -1.75 21.95 -1.50
N LEU A 140 -1.81 21.74 -0.18
CA LEU A 140 -3.03 22.00 0.59
C LEU A 140 -3.44 23.48 0.55
N LEU A 141 -2.48 24.41 0.62
CA LEU A 141 -2.75 25.84 0.52
C LEU A 141 -3.21 26.26 -0.88
N GLU A 142 -2.58 25.74 -1.93
CA GLU A 142 -2.93 26.09 -3.31
C GLU A 142 -4.31 25.58 -3.73
N ASN A 143 -4.71 24.40 -3.23
CA ASN A 143 -5.93 23.73 -3.68
C ASN A 143 -7.09 23.85 -2.68
N TYR A 144 -6.80 23.96 -1.38
CA TYR A 144 -7.78 23.79 -0.31
C TYR A 144 -7.72 24.84 0.80
N ALA A 145 -6.98 25.95 0.63
CA ALA A 145 -6.84 26.99 1.66
C ALA A 145 -8.16 27.46 2.28
N ASP A 146 -9.21 27.61 1.46
CA ASP A 146 -10.49 28.17 1.88
C ASP A 146 -11.49 27.10 2.39
N VAL A 147 -11.10 25.82 2.47
CA VAL A 147 -11.97 24.76 3.00
C VAL A 147 -12.05 24.89 4.52
N VAL A 148 -13.27 24.95 5.05
CA VAL A 148 -13.56 25.20 6.47
C VAL A 148 -13.84 23.90 7.22
N PHE A 149 -13.27 23.78 8.41
CA PHE A 149 -13.43 22.63 9.31
C PHE A 149 -13.74 23.05 10.73
N ASP A 150 -14.40 22.16 11.48
CA ASP A 150 -14.50 22.27 12.93
C ASP A 150 -13.34 21.51 13.57
N VAL A 151 -12.45 22.24 14.25
CA VAL A 151 -11.19 21.71 14.81
C VAL A 151 -11.29 21.63 16.33
N GLU A 152 -10.90 20.50 16.90
CA GLU A 152 -10.85 20.31 18.35
C GLU A 152 -9.57 20.90 18.95
N THR A 153 -9.68 21.51 20.14
CA THR A 153 -8.54 22.14 20.84
C THR A 153 -7.72 21.18 21.72
N GLY A 154 -8.02 19.87 21.70
CA GLY A 154 -7.30 18.84 22.44
C GLY A 154 -6.99 17.59 21.60
N LYS A 155 -5.79 17.01 21.80
CA LYS A 155 -5.25 15.85 21.04
C LYS A 155 -5.24 14.53 21.81
N VAL A 156 -5.24 14.63 23.14
CA VAL A 156 -5.00 13.50 24.04
C VAL A 156 -6.19 13.42 24.96
N TYR A 157 -6.71 12.21 25.12
CA TYR A 157 -7.72 11.91 26.12
C TYR A 157 -7.21 12.27 27.53
N ASP A 158 -7.78 13.33 28.12
CA ASP A 158 -7.45 13.88 29.45
C ASP A 158 -8.71 14.12 30.32
N ASN A 159 -9.88 13.60 29.94
CA ASN A 159 -11.17 13.96 30.57
C ASN A 159 -11.50 15.48 30.58
N ALA A 160 -10.67 16.32 29.96
CA ALA A 160 -10.93 17.74 29.77
C ALA A 160 -11.95 17.94 28.63
N LEU A 161 -12.87 18.90 28.80
CA LEU A 161 -13.82 19.28 27.75
C LEU A 161 -13.06 19.97 26.61
N ASN A 162 -12.85 19.27 25.51
CA ASN A 162 -12.32 19.86 24.29
C ASN A 162 -13.34 20.87 23.74
N THR A 163 -12.89 22.08 23.42
CA THR A 163 -13.70 23.05 22.68
C THR A 163 -13.47 22.89 21.18
N ARG A 164 -14.48 23.21 20.37
CA ARG A 164 -14.35 23.26 18.91
C ARG A 164 -14.17 24.70 18.44
N LYS A 165 -13.24 24.90 17.52
CA LYS A 165 -13.00 26.17 16.82
C LYS A 165 -13.16 25.91 15.31
N THR A 166 -14.04 26.66 14.67
CA THR A 166 -14.16 26.66 13.21
C THR A 166 -13.03 27.47 12.61
N MET A 167 -12.32 26.91 11.64
CA MET A 167 -11.22 27.59 10.93
C MET A 167 -11.07 27.02 9.51
N ASP A 168 -10.50 27.81 8.60
CA ASP A 168 -10.13 27.33 7.27
C ASP A 168 -8.79 26.56 7.28
N MET A 169 -8.51 25.81 6.21
CA MET A 169 -7.28 25.03 6.07
C MET A 169 -6.02 25.89 6.22
N LYS A 170 -6.05 27.13 5.72
CA LYS A 170 -4.90 28.05 5.80
C LYS A 170 -4.62 28.48 7.24
N GLU A 171 -5.64 28.85 8.00
CA GLU A 171 -5.53 29.14 9.43
C GLU A 171 -5.06 27.90 10.19
N PHE A 172 -5.66 26.74 9.92
CA PHE A 172 -5.27 25.47 10.54
C PHE A 172 -3.79 25.14 10.32
N LEU A 173 -3.31 25.20 9.07
CA LEU A 173 -1.91 24.90 8.72
C LEU A 173 -0.91 25.87 9.38
N THR A 174 -1.35 27.07 9.74
CA THR A 174 -0.52 28.05 10.47
C THR A 174 -0.40 27.69 11.95
N GLU A 175 -1.46 27.17 12.58
CA GLU A 175 -1.53 26.96 14.03
C GLU A 175 -1.19 25.54 14.49
N TYR A 176 -1.48 24.50 13.69
CA TYR A 176 -1.54 23.10 14.14
C TYR A 176 -0.21 22.52 14.65
N LYS A 177 0.93 23.07 14.19
CA LYS A 177 2.28 22.62 14.55
C LYS A 177 2.64 22.90 16.01
N ASN A 178 2.18 24.05 16.54
CA ASN A 178 2.57 24.55 17.86
C ASN A 178 1.46 24.42 18.91
N HIS A 179 0.25 24.02 18.51
CA HIS A 179 -0.92 23.92 19.38
C HIS A 179 -1.41 22.48 19.52
N THR A 180 -2.32 22.23 20.47
CA THR A 180 -3.06 20.98 20.66
C THR A 180 -4.26 20.83 19.72
N LEU A 181 -4.20 21.41 18.51
CA LEU A 181 -5.28 21.33 17.52
C LEU A 181 -5.39 19.97 16.84
N TYR A 182 -6.54 19.29 16.98
CA TYR A 182 -6.87 18.08 16.26
C TYR A 182 -8.07 18.33 15.35
N LEU A 183 -7.85 18.29 14.04
CA LEU A 183 -8.94 18.33 13.07
C LEU A 183 -9.56 16.94 13.02
N ASP A 184 -10.79 16.85 13.50
CA ASP A 184 -11.71 15.72 13.32
C ASP A 184 -13.05 16.30 12.87
N SER A 185 -13.24 16.38 11.56
CA SER A 185 -14.40 17.01 10.97
C SER A 185 -14.87 16.24 9.75
N PRO A 186 -16.19 16.06 9.57
CA PRO A 186 -16.73 15.65 8.29
C PRO A 186 -16.38 16.73 7.25
N PHE A 187 -16.08 16.31 6.02
CA PHE A 187 -15.79 17.23 4.92
C PHE A 187 -16.53 16.85 3.61
N PRO A 188 -17.81 16.44 3.68
CA PRO A 188 -18.56 16.08 2.48
C PRO A 188 -18.71 17.30 1.57
N HIS A 189 -18.76 17.05 0.26
CA HIS A 189 -18.95 18.08 -0.77
C HIS A 189 -17.82 19.13 -0.89
N THR A 190 -16.67 18.92 -0.26
CA THR A 190 -15.49 19.76 -0.45
C THR A 190 -14.67 19.30 -1.67
N PRO A 191 -13.86 20.18 -2.29
CA PRO A 191 -12.94 19.78 -3.36
C PRO A 191 -11.96 18.68 -2.96
N MET A 192 -11.61 18.58 -1.67
CA MET A 192 -10.72 17.55 -1.12
C MET A 192 -11.24 16.12 -1.35
N MET A 193 -12.55 15.93 -1.48
CA MET A 193 -13.13 14.62 -1.80
C MET A 193 -12.64 14.07 -3.15
N GLN A 194 -12.20 14.93 -4.08
CA GLN A 194 -11.69 14.52 -5.39
C GLN A 194 -10.32 13.82 -5.32
N ASP A 195 -9.63 13.95 -4.18
CA ASP A 195 -8.33 13.32 -3.95
C ASP A 195 -8.42 11.91 -3.36
N ILE A 196 -9.64 11.47 -3.04
CA ILE A 196 -9.94 10.20 -2.39
C ILE A 196 -10.74 9.34 -3.36
N GLU A 197 -10.29 8.11 -3.58
CA GLU A 197 -11.04 7.15 -4.37
C GLU A 197 -12.00 6.35 -3.48
N LEU A 198 -13.11 5.91 -4.08
CA LEU A 198 -14.12 5.14 -3.37
C LEU A 198 -13.70 3.65 -3.35
N PRO A 199 -13.58 2.98 -2.18
CA PRO A 199 -13.23 1.57 -2.11
C PRO A 199 -14.15 0.67 -2.95
N LEU A 200 -13.62 -0.41 -3.52
CA LEU A 200 -14.33 -1.24 -4.50
C LEU A 200 -15.71 -1.73 -4.03
N MET A 201 -15.85 -2.06 -2.74
CA MET A 201 -17.14 -2.48 -2.18
C MET A 201 -18.23 -1.41 -2.31
N MET A 202 -17.87 -0.13 -2.20
CA MET A 202 -18.80 1.01 -2.26
C MET A 202 -19.22 1.32 -3.69
N GLN A 203 -18.67 0.57 -4.66
CA GLN A 203 -19.02 0.63 -6.08
C GLN A 203 -20.06 -0.42 -6.48
N CYS A 204 -20.47 -1.34 -5.61
CA CYS A 204 -21.51 -2.31 -5.94
C CYS A 204 -22.91 -1.68 -5.97
N GLU A 205 -23.83 -2.30 -6.71
CA GLU A 205 -25.19 -1.77 -6.92
C GLU A 205 -25.94 -1.58 -5.61
N GLY A 206 -26.59 -0.41 -5.45
CA GLY A 206 -27.35 -0.08 -4.23
C GLY A 206 -26.51 0.05 -2.96
N ARG A 207 -25.21 0.37 -3.09
CA ARG A 207 -24.31 0.62 -1.94
C ARG A 207 -23.81 2.05 -1.83
N HIS A 208 -23.96 2.85 -2.87
CA HIS A 208 -23.56 4.27 -2.84
C HIS A 208 -24.39 5.08 -1.82
N ASP A 209 -25.67 4.74 -1.66
CA ASP A 209 -26.60 5.32 -0.68
C ASP A 209 -26.33 4.89 0.77
N LYS A 210 -25.38 3.96 0.97
CA LYS A 210 -24.97 3.47 2.29
C LYS A 210 -23.76 4.21 2.87
N PHE A 211 -23.16 5.12 2.10
CA PHE A 211 -22.13 6.02 2.59
C PHE A 211 -22.74 7.01 3.60
N THR A 212 -22.23 7.02 4.83
CA THR A 212 -22.77 7.88 5.89
C THR A 212 -21.99 9.18 5.97
N SER A 213 -20.66 9.10 6.13
CA SER A 213 -19.80 10.27 6.29
C SER A 213 -18.34 9.90 6.02
N MET A 214 -17.51 10.90 5.72
CA MET A 214 -16.06 10.75 5.77
C MET A 214 -15.46 11.91 6.55
N HIS A 215 -14.66 11.56 7.56
CA HIS A 215 -14.01 12.49 8.48
C HIS A 215 -12.55 12.64 8.11
N LEU A 216 -12.07 13.89 8.08
CA LEU A 216 -10.66 14.21 7.95
C LEU A 216 -10.05 14.21 9.35
N LEU A 217 -8.98 13.47 9.54
CA LEU A 217 -8.24 13.38 10.79
C LEU A 217 -6.85 14.00 10.56
N PHE A 218 -6.59 15.20 11.07
CA PHE A 218 -5.33 15.92 10.86
C PHE A 218 -4.78 16.50 12.17
N SER A 219 -3.56 16.13 12.53
CA SER A 219 -2.81 16.73 13.64
C SER A 219 -1.31 16.84 13.36
N ASN A 220 -0.57 17.40 14.33
CA ASN A 220 0.89 17.32 14.35
C ASN A 220 1.41 16.00 14.96
N GLY A 221 0.60 14.95 15.07
CA GLY A 221 0.96 13.70 15.73
C GLY A 221 0.74 13.72 17.26
N ASN A 222 1.18 12.66 17.93
CA ASN A 222 1.00 12.40 19.36
C ASN A 222 -0.47 12.52 19.84
N THR A 223 -1.43 12.16 18.99
CA THR A 223 -2.84 12.08 19.39
C THR A 223 -3.13 10.73 20.03
N SER A 224 -4.10 10.72 20.95
CA SER A 224 -4.59 9.52 21.59
C SER A 224 -6.09 9.59 21.75
N SER A 225 -6.80 8.79 20.97
CA SER A 225 -8.25 8.62 21.14
C SER A 225 -8.55 7.92 22.46
N PRO A 226 -9.76 8.09 23.02
CA PRO A 226 -10.30 7.15 23.98
C PRO A 226 -10.44 5.74 23.38
N LEU A 227 -10.57 4.74 24.25
CA LEU A 227 -10.99 3.40 23.86
C LEU A 227 -12.52 3.40 23.71
N HIS A 228 -13.03 3.14 22.50
CA HIS A 228 -14.46 3.19 22.18
C HIS A 228 -14.80 2.27 21.00
N HIS A 229 -16.07 2.15 20.63
CA HIS A 229 -16.48 1.54 19.36
C HIS A 229 -17.29 2.52 18.52
N ASP A 230 -17.28 2.33 17.20
CA ASP A 230 -18.12 3.08 16.28
C ASP A 230 -19.47 2.37 16.06
N GLY A 231 -20.50 3.17 15.85
CA GLY A 231 -21.83 2.70 15.43
C GLY A 231 -21.96 2.48 13.92
N TYR A 232 -20.85 2.49 13.17
CA TYR A 232 -20.81 2.29 11.72
C TYR A 232 -19.67 1.36 11.34
N GLU A 233 -19.74 0.80 10.14
CA GLU A 233 -18.58 0.19 9.49
C GLU A 233 -17.56 1.30 9.17
N ASN A 234 -16.27 1.03 9.37
CA ASN A 234 -15.24 2.06 9.27
C ASN A 234 -14.03 1.60 8.43
N PHE A 235 -13.68 2.37 7.40
CA PHE A 235 -12.36 2.32 6.79
C PHE A 235 -11.50 3.48 7.31
N LEU A 236 -10.46 3.13 8.07
CA LEU A 236 -9.46 4.06 8.57
C LEU A 236 -8.22 4.04 7.66
N SER A 237 -8.05 5.07 6.85
CA SER A 237 -6.96 5.18 5.86
C SER A 237 -5.94 6.23 6.29
N SER A 238 -4.65 5.87 6.29
CA SER A 238 -3.56 6.82 6.64
C SER A 238 -2.86 7.34 5.40
N PHE A 239 -2.69 8.66 5.31
CA PHE A 239 -2.08 9.35 4.18
C PHE A 239 -0.74 9.99 4.52
N SER A 240 -0.56 10.41 5.76
CA SER A 240 0.73 10.84 6.31
C SER A 240 0.83 10.52 7.80
N GLY A 241 2.05 10.32 8.29
CA GLY A 241 2.32 9.84 9.64
C GLY A 241 1.96 8.36 9.85
N VAL A 242 2.07 7.89 11.08
CA VAL A 242 1.83 6.49 11.45
C VAL A 242 0.72 6.43 12.50
N LYS A 243 -0.18 5.46 12.39
CA LYS A 243 -1.15 5.18 13.46
C LYS A 243 -0.92 3.79 14.04
N VAL A 244 -1.14 3.66 15.34
CA VAL A 244 -1.20 2.38 16.04
C VAL A 244 -2.61 2.23 16.57
N VAL A 245 -3.29 1.17 16.16
CA VAL A 245 -4.68 0.88 16.51
C VAL A 245 -4.72 -0.40 17.31
N TYR A 246 -5.25 -0.33 18.52
CA TYR A 246 -5.58 -1.51 19.31
C TYR A 246 -7.03 -1.86 19.03
N ILE A 247 -7.33 -3.11 18.67
CA ILE A 247 -8.68 -3.57 18.32
C ILE A 247 -9.07 -4.74 19.22
N ILE A 248 -10.29 -4.71 19.77
CA ILE A 248 -10.79 -5.66 20.76
C ILE A 248 -12.18 -6.14 20.31
N GLU A 249 -12.39 -7.46 20.39
CA GLU A 249 -13.67 -8.06 20.03
C GLU A 249 -14.81 -7.55 20.93
N PRO A 250 -16.03 -7.36 20.38
CA PRO A 250 -17.16 -6.82 21.14
C PRO A 250 -17.53 -7.62 22.41
N LYS A 251 -17.32 -8.95 22.40
CA LYS A 251 -17.61 -9.84 23.54
C LYS A 251 -16.87 -9.46 24.83
N TYR A 252 -15.79 -8.67 24.73
CA TYR A 252 -15.02 -8.20 25.88
C TYR A 252 -15.52 -6.88 26.47
N GLY A 253 -16.64 -6.32 26.00
CA GLY A 253 -17.16 -5.02 26.45
C GLY A 253 -17.23 -4.85 27.98
N LYS A 254 -17.63 -5.89 28.71
CA LYS A 254 -17.65 -5.90 30.19
C LYS A 254 -16.27 -5.70 30.82
N GLY A 255 -15.23 -6.27 30.20
CA GLY A 255 -13.83 -6.07 30.62
C GLY A 255 -13.31 -4.66 30.28
N LEU A 256 -14.03 -3.93 29.42
CA LEU A 256 -13.75 -2.54 29.06
C LEU A 256 -14.57 -1.53 29.89
N TYR A 257 -15.47 -1.99 30.75
CA TYR A 257 -16.26 -1.15 31.67
C TYR A 257 -17.14 -0.11 30.96
N VAL A 258 -17.59 -0.39 29.73
CA VAL A 258 -18.34 0.54 28.88
C VAL A 258 -19.76 0.80 29.40
N GLU A 259 -20.29 -0.11 30.21
CA GLU A 259 -21.61 0.01 30.84
C GLU A 259 -21.68 1.11 31.91
N PHE A 260 -20.53 1.60 32.37
CA PHE A 260 -20.43 2.64 33.39
C PHE A 260 -20.34 4.06 32.80
N VAL A 261 -20.45 4.20 31.48
CA VAL A 261 -20.45 5.49 30.77
C VAL A 261 -21.84 5.70 30.15
N GLU A 262 -22.68 6.44 30.86
CA GLU A 262 -24.09 6.64 30.47
C GLU A 262 -24.24 7.61 29.28
N ASP A 263 -23.37 8.62 29.18
CA ASP A 263 -23.52 9.72 28.22
C ASP A 263 -23.03 9.36 26.80
N PHE A 264 -22.17 8.35 26.66
CA PHE A 264 -21.57 7.96 25.39
C PHE A 264 -21.52 6.43 25.24
N PRO A 265 -22.56 5.82 24.65
CA PRO A 265 -22.63 4.37 24.45
C PRO A 265 -21.42 3.83 23.69
N GLY A 266 -20.67 2.92 24.32
CA GLY A 266 -19.50 2.26 23.74
C GLY A 266 -18.16 2.86 24.14
N LEU A 267 -18.16 3.98 24.86
CA LEU A 267 -16.95 4.60 25.40
C LEU A 267 -16.49 3.86 26.66
N SER A 268 -15.20 3.55 26.74
CA SER A 268 -14.59 2.98 27.95
C SER A 268 -14.10 4.10 28.89
N PRO A 269 -14.28 3.98 30.22
CA PRO A 269 -13.74 4.91 31.20
C PRO A 269 -12.23 4.69 31.47
N ILE A 270 -11.61 3.70 30.81
CA ILE A 270 -10.19 3.38 30.99
C ILE A 270 -9.32 4.44 30.32
N ASN A 271 -8.39 5.04 31.07
CA ASN A 271 -7.43 5.97 30.51
C ASN A 271 -6.37 5.20 29.68
N PRO A 272 -6.28 5.42 28.36
CA PRO A 272 -5.32 4.72 27.51
C PRO A 272 -3.86 5.14 27.76
N GLN A 273 -3.62 6.26 28.44
CA GLN A 273 -2.27 6.74 28.78
C GLN A 273 -1.69 6.10 30.05
N GLY A 274 -2.55 5.60 30.93
CA GLY A 274 -2.17 4.95 32.18
C GLY A 274 -3.28 4.03 32.65
N VAL A 275 -3.15 2.75 32.32
CA VAL A 275 -4.18 1.75 32.59
C VAL A 275 -4.13 1.36 34.07
N ASP A 276 -5.09 1.87 34.83
CA ASP A 276 -5.25 1.54 36.25
C ASP A 276 -5.87 0.14 36.42
N LEU A 277 -5.02 -0.90 36.43
CA LEU A 277 -5.44 -2.29 36.67
C LEU A 277 -5.96 -2.57 38.09
N VAL A 278 -5.80 -1.64 39.05
CA VAL A 278 -6.38 -1.77 40.39
C VAL A 278 -7.84 -1.32 40.35
N LYS A 279 -8.12 -0.22 39.64
CA LYS A 279 -9.48 0.28 39.39
C LYS A 279 -10.25 -0.56 38.37
N PHE A 280 -9.57 -1.09 37.36
CA PHE A 280 -10.15 -1.86 36.26
C PHE A 280 -9.56 -3.29 36.16
N PRO A 281 -9.74 -4.14 37.20
CA PRO A 281 -9.09 -5.45 37.28
C PRO A 281 -9.50 -6.42 36.17
N LEU A 282 -10.70 -6.31 35.61
CA LEU A 282 -11.16 -7.20 34.53
C LEU A 282 -10.43 -6.95 33.20
N PHE A 283 -9.84 -5.76 33.03
CA PHE A 283 -9.17 -5.40 31.78
C PHE A 283 -7.82 -6.12 31.60
N LYS A 284 -7.21 -6.59 32.71
CA LYS A 284 -5.90 -7.24 32.72
C LYS A 284 -5.78 -8.39 31.71
N ASP A 285 -6.84 -9.19 31.59
CA ASP A 285 -6.86 -10.40 30.78
C ASP A 285 -7.63 -10.22 29.45
N VAL A 286 -8.00 -8.99 29.10
CA VAL A 286 -8.68 -8.70 27.82
C VAL A 286 -7.68 -8.77 26.67
N PRO A 287 -7.85 -9.68 25.72
CA PRO A 287 -6.94 -9.79 24.59
C PRO A 287 -7.24 -8.69 23.57
N PHE A 288 -6.19 -8.24 22.89
CA PHE A 288 -6.29 -7.20 21.87
C PHE A 288 -5.38 -7.49 20.68
N HIS A 289 -5.79 -7.00 19.52
CA HIS A 289 -5.00 -6.94 18.31
C HIS A 289 -4.29 -5.58 18.24
N LYS A 290 -3.00 -5.55 17.88
CA LYS A 290 -2.23 -4.30 17.68
C LYS A 290 -1.89 -4.13 16.19
N VAL A 291 -2.54 -3.19 15.53
CA VAL A 291 -2.34 -2.88 14.12
C VAL A 291 -1.55 -1.60 13.96
N VAL A 292 -0.48 -1.63 13.16
CA VAL A 292 0.22 -0.41 12.73
C VAL A 292 -0.29 -0.05 11.34
N ILE A 293 -0.69 1.20 11.11
CA ILE A 293 -1.16 1.73 9.82
C ILE A 293 -0.11 2.74 9.34
N ASN A 294 0.53 2.44 8.22
CA ASN A 294 1.50 3.33 7.57
C ASN A 294 0.82 4.18 6.48
N PRO A 295 1.48 5.26 5.98
CA PRO A 295 0.97 5.99 4.83
C PRO A 295 0.71 5.05 3.65
N GLY A 296 -0.50 5.10 3.10
CA GLY A 296 -0.96 4.22 2.02
C GLY A 296 -1.80 3.02 2.48
N ASP A 297 -1.83 2.72 3.78
CA ASP A 297 -2.59 1.60 4.33
C ASP A 297 -4.03 2.01 4.70
N MET A 298 -4.95 1.05 4.60
CA MET A 298 -6.36 1.18 4.97
C MET A 298 -6.78 0.02 5.88
N LEU A 299 -7.27 0.33 7.08
CA LEU A 299 -7.79 -0.65 8.03
C LEU A 299 -9.31 -0.67 7.99
N TYR A 300 -9.91 -1.84 7.78
CA TYR A 300 -11.33 -2.07 8.03
C TYR A 300 -11.57 -2.45 9.50
N ILE A 301 -12.39 -1.65 10.18
CA ILE A 301 -12.86 -1.89 11.54
C ILE A 301 -14.35 -2.19 11.46
N PRO A 302 -14.80 -3.42 11.80
CA PRO A 302 -16.21 -3.75 11.72
C PRO A 302 -17.03 -2.98 12.77
N GLN A 303 -18.28 -2.70 12.45
CA GLN A 303 -19.20 -2.01 13.35
C GLN A 303 -19.27 -2.67 14.74
N TYR A 304 -19.24 -1.84 15.80
CA TYR A 304 -19.19 -2.21 17.22
C TYR A 304 -17.91 -2.88 17.73
N TRP A 305 -16.86 -2.99 16.92
CA TRP A 305 -15.54 -3.40 17.44
C TRP A 305 -14.88 -2.26 18.22
N TYR A 306 -14.42 -2.57 19.43
CA TYR A 306 -13.74 -1.61 20.27
C TYR A 306 -12.34 -1.34 19.73
N HIS A 307 -11.94 -0.09 19.72
CA HIS A 307 -10.63 0.31 19.26
C HIS A 307 -10.10 1.57 19.96
N GLN A 308 -8.77 1.69 19.96
CA GLN A 308 -8.04 2.84 20.47
C GLN A 308 -6.94 3.20 19.47
N VAL A 309 -6.88 4.46 19.05
CA VAL A 309 -5.98 4.95 18.02
C VAL A 309 -4.96 5.91 18.63
N ARG A 310 -3.68 5.65 18.38
CA ARG A 310 -2.59 6.60 18.62
C ARG A 310 -1.95 7.01 17.32
N SER A 311 -1.60 8.28 17.22
CA SER A 311 -0.94 8.83 16.03
C SER A 311 0.48 9.28 16.35
N TYR A 312 1.40 9.01 15.45
CA TYR A 312 2.82 9.35 15.55
C TYR A 312 3.28 9.98 14.24
N LYS A 313 4.41 10.72 14.33
CA LYS A 313 5.04 11.47 13.24
C LYS A 313 4.15 12.62 12.72
N THR A 314 4.80 13.66 12.21
CA THR A 314 4.18 14.94 11.83
C THR A 314 4.46 15.22 10.35
N PRO A 315 3.47 15.72 9.57
CA PRO A 315 2.04 15.78 9.91
C PRO A 315 1.43 14.38 9.99
N ASN A 316 0.35 14.23 10.76
CA ASN A 316 -0.46 13.01 10.76
C ASN A 316 -1.78 13.30 10.07
N ILE A 317 -2.04 12.64 8.95
CA ILE A 317 -3.20 12.90 8.09
C ILE A 317 -3.84 11.57 7.72
N ALA A 318 -5.13 11.44 7.97
CA ALA A 318 -5.88 10.23 7.72
C ALA A 318 -7.36 10.55 7.45
N THR A 319 -8.11 9.55 7.02
CA THR A 319 -9.56 9.62 6.95
C THR A 319 -10.21 8.44 7.64
N ALA A 320 -11.38 8.67 8.24
CA ALA A 320 -12.30 7.64 8.68
C ALA A 320 -13.55 7.70 7.79
N MET A 321 -13.79 6.66 7.01
CA MET A 321 -14.95 6.54 6.13
C MET A 321 -15.99 5.64 6.80
N TRP A 322 -17.13 6.23 7.15
CA TRP A 322 -18.23 5.55 7.82
C TRP A 322 -19.35 5.20 6.85
N PHE A 323 -19.83 3.97 6.93
CA PHE A 323 -20.91 3.46 6.08
C PHE A 323 -21.73 2.40 6.81
N SER A 324 -22.93 2.12 6.31
CA SER A 324 -23.88 1.19 6.96
C SER A 324 -24.23 0.04 6.03
N LEU A 325 -23.77 -1.18 6.34
CA LEU A 325 -24.06 -2.37 5.53
C LEU A 325 -25.27 -3.18 6.02
N PHE A 326 -25.51 -3.16 7.33
CA PHE A 326 -26.45 -4.03 8.01
C PHE A 326 -27.35 -3.21 8.95
N THR A 327 -28.48 -3.77 9.35
CA THR A 327 -29.43 -3.15 10.28
C THR A 327 -29.69 -4.06 11.48
N ILE A 328 -30.00 -3.48 12.64
CA ILE A 328 -30.42 -4.25 13.81
C ILE A 328 -31.91 -4.60 13.63
N PRO A 329 -32.32 -5.88 13.75
CA PRO A 329 -33.72 -6.25 13.75
C PRO A 329 -34.49 -5.56 14.89
N ASP A 330 -35.69 -5.07 14.62
CA ASP A 330 -36.61 -4.48 15.61
C ASP A 330 -36.02 -3.28 16.39
N ALA A 331 -35.19 -2.47 15.74
CA ALA A 331 -34.51 -1.32 16.36
C ALA A 331 -35.44 -0.31 17.07
N GLU A 332 -36.73 -0.23 16.68
CA GLU A 332 -37.72 0.66 17.30
C GLU A 332 -38.19 0.19 18.70
N GLU A 333 -38.04 -1.10 19.03
CA GLU A 333 -38.48 -1.68 20.31
C GLU A 333 -37.39 -1.64 21.39
N PHE A 334 -36.14 -1.36 21.01
CA PHE A 334 -34.99 -1.45 21.90
C PHE A 334 -34.40 -0.07 22.21
N GLY A 335 -34.27 0.23 23.50
CA GLY A 335 -33.47 1.36 23.94
C GLY A 335 -32.00 1.12 23.61
N TYR A 336 -31.35 2.11 22.99
CA TYR A 336 -29.91 2.22 22.72
C TYR A 336 -28.98 2.03 23.95
N ARG A 337 -29.52 1.66 25.12
CA ARG A 337 -28.84 1.60 26.42
C ARG A 337 -28.22 0.24 26.75
N ASP A 338 -28.54 -0.83 26.03
CA ASP A 338 -27.92 -2.15 26.26
C ASP A 338 -26.62 -2.31 25.46
N VAL A 339 -25.59 -1.55 25.89
CA VAL A 339 -24.31 -1.41 25.20
C VAL A 339 -23.51 -2.72 25.16
N LEU A 340 -23.73 -3.63 26.11
CA LEU A 340 -23.01 -4.91 26.17
C LEU A 340 -23.53 -5.93 25.16
N ASN A 341 -24.84 -5.91 24.86
CA ASN A 341 -25.46 -6.89 23.96
C ASN A 341 -25.74 -6.33 22.56
N ILE A 342 -25.48 -5.05 22.30
CA ILE A 342 -25.76 -4.41 20.99
C ILE A 342 -25.03 -5.10 19.84
N ALA A 343 -23.80 -5.55 20.07
CA ALA A 343 -23.00 -6.24 19.06
C ALA A 343 -23.55 -7.64 18.73
N ASP A 344 -24.11 -8.37 19.71
CA ASP A 344 -24.72 -9.68 19.48
C ASP A 344 -26.03 -9.53 18.71
N LYS A 345 -26.84 -8.53 19.05
CA LYS A 345 -28.07 -8.21 18.30
C LYS A 345 -27.77 -7.78 16.86
N PHE A 346 -26.71 -6.97 16.67
CA PHE A 346 -26.26 -6.60 15.33
C PHE A 346 -25.81 -7.83 14.53
N ALA A 347 -25.17 -8.82 15.16
CA ALA A 347 -24.78 -10.06 14.48
C ALA A 347 -25.97 -10.82 13.87
N VAL A 348 -27.13 -10.81 14.56
CA VAL A 348 -28.38 -11.37 14.00
C VAL A 348 -28.80 -10.63 12.72
N GLY A 349 -28.67 -9.31 12.69
CA GLY A 349 -28.92 -8.50 11.49
C GLY A 349 -27.98 -8.82 10.32
N VAL A 350 -26.71 -9.09 10.63
CA VAL A 350 -25.72 -9.54 9.64
C VAL A 350 -26.09 -10.92 9.07
N GLU A 351 -26.51 -11.86 9.93
CA GLU A 351 -26.94 -13.20 9.50
C GLU A 351 -28.18 -13.15 8.61
N ASN A 352 -29.16 -12.31 8.95
CA ASN A 352 -30.39 -12.10 8.18
C ASN A 352 -30.20 -11.36 6.85
N SER A 353 -29.04 -10.73 6.65
CA SER A 353 -28.74 -10.04 5.39
C SER A 353 -28.44 -11.04 4.26
N PRO A 354 -28.52 -10.64 2.98
CA PRO A 354 -28.26 -11.54 1.85
C PRO A 354 -26.86 -12.19 1.92
N PRO A 355 -26.70 -13.50 1.65
CA PRO A 355 -25.43 -14.21 1.84
C PRO A 355 -24.31 -13.71 0.92
N THR A 356 -24.68 -13.08 -0.19
CA THR A 356 -23.78 -12.53 -1.19
C THR A 356 -24.29 -11.15 -1.63
N LEU A 357 -23.41 -10.40 -2.29
CA LEU A 357 -23.77 -9.14 -2.91
C LEU A 357 -23.74 -9.25 -4.42
N ASP A 358 -24.71 -8.63 -5.08
CA ASP A 358 -24.62 -8.38 -6.51
C ASP A 358 -23.63 -7.23 -6.78
N CYS A 359 -22.51 -7.59 -7.42
CA CYS A 359 -21.46 -6.67 -7.82
C CYS A 359 -21.15 -6.87 -9.32
N LEU A 360 -22.17 -7.06 -10.17
CA LEU A 360 -22.02 -7.29 -11.61
C LEU A 360 -21.15 -6.26 -12.36
N HIS A 361 -20.91 -5.06 -11.80
CA HIS A 361 -20.27 -3.93 -12.48
C HIS A 361 -19.31 -3.08 -11.61
N GLN A 362 -18.33 -3.68 -10.93
CA GLN A 362 -17.28 -2.92 -10.22
C GLN A 362 -16.31 -2.20 -11.20
N ASN A 363 -15.61 -1.14 -10.77
CA ASN A 363 -14.68 -0.31 -11.56
C ASN A 363 -15.31 0.72 -12.54
N ARG A 364 -16.55 1.16 -12.30
CA ARG A 364 -17.09 2.32 -13.05
C ARG A 364 -16.39 3.60 -12.61
N PRO A 365 -15.98 4.50 -13.54
CA PRO A 365 -15.56 5.85 -13.16
C PRO A 365 -16.69 6.54 -12.39
N LEU A 366 -16.40 7.15 -11.23
CA LEU A 366 -17.40 7.84 -10.38
C LEU A 366 -18.31 8.82 -11.15
N LYS A 367 -17.85 9.37 -12.28
CA LYS A 367 -18.62 10.23 -13.18
C LYS A 367 -19.82 9.55 -13.87
N GLN A 368 -19.91 8.22 -13.87
CA GLN A 368 -21.04 7.46 -14.43
C GLN A 368 -22.12 7.09 -13.41
N ILE A 369 -21.95 7.46 -12.14
CA ILE A 369 -22.89 7.11 -11.05
C ILE A 369 -23.95 8.21 -10.82
N ASN A 370 -24.04 9.26 -11.63
CA ASN A 370 -25.17 10.20 -11.54
C ASN A 370 -25.53 10.90 -12.85
N LYS A 371 -26.53 10.34 -13.55
CA LYS A 371 -27.62 11.00 -14.30
C LYS A 371 -28.69 9.92 -14.56
N GLU A 372 -29.89 9.80 -14.00
CA GLU A 372 -30.78 10.63 -13.18
C GLU A 372 -31.79 9.65 -12.53
N THR A 373 -32.06 9.74 -11.22
CA THR A 373 -33.41 9.46 -10.71
C THR A 373 -34.21 10.73 -10.90
N ASP A 374 -34.92 10.86 -12.02
CA ASP A 374 -36.07 11.74 -12.06
C ASP A 374 -37.19 11.19 -12.95
N LEU A 375 -38.40 11.58 -12.60
CA LEU A 375 -39.70 11.06 -12.97
C LEU A 375 -39.93 10.74 -14.47
N ARG A 376 -40.47 9.52 -14.70
CA ARG A 376 -41.39 9.08 -15.77
C ARG A 376 -40.87 8.83 -17.20
N GLU A 377 -41.14 7.56 -17.60
CA GLU A 377 -41.49 7.02 -18.93
C GLU A 377 -40.50 7.20 -20.10
N PHE A 378 -39.90 6.06 -20.48
CA PHE A 378 -39.30 5.83 -21.79
C PHE A 378 -40.36 5.56 -22.87
N PRO A 379 -40.02 5.84 -24.13
CA PRO A 379 -40.26 4.86 -25.20
C PRO A 379 -38.97 4.45 -25.92
N GLU A 380 -38.87 3.15 -26.18
CA GLU A 380 -37.81 2.43 -26.89
C GLU A 380 -37.82 2.66 -28.42
N ALA A 381 -36.72 2.27 -29.09
CA ALA A 381 -36.67 1.12 -30.04
C ALA A 381 -35.47 1.23 -31.03
N PRO A 382 -35.03 0.15 -31.73
CA PRO A 382 -35.06 -1.29 -31.41
C PRO A 382 -33.71 -2.01 -31.68
N VAL A 383 -33.48 -3.16 -31.05
CA VAL A 383 -32.55 -4.20 -31.55
C VAL A 383 -33.36 -5.47 -31.80
N ASN A 384 -33.21 -6.02 -33.00
CA ASN A 384 -33.96 -7.16 -33.50
C ASN A 384 -33.13 -8.41 -33.23
N ASP A 385 -33.52 -9.18 -32.22
CA ASP A 385 -32.99 -10.52 -31.96
C ASP A 385 -33.68 -11.52 -32.89
N GLN A 386 -32.89 -12.25 -33.67
CA GLN A 386 -33.23 -13.62 -34.04
C GLN A 386 -31.99 -14.50 -33.88
N GLU A 387 -32.06 -15.36 -32.88
CA GLU A 387 -31.18 -16.50 -32.66
C GLU A 387 -31.30 -17.49 -33.83
N GLN A 388 -30.17 -18.09 -34.23
CA GLN A 388 -30.15 -19.34 -34.97
C GLN A 388 -29.27 -20.34 -34.24
N GLU A 389 -29.93 -21.41 -33.79
CA GLU A 389 -29.38 -22.60 -33.16
C GLU A 389 -28.75 -23.51 -34.23
N ILE A 390 -27.46 -23.86 -34.09
CA ILE A 390 -26.83 -24.95 -34.87
C ILE A 390 -25.90 -25.77 -33.94
N ASN A 391 -26.20 -27.07 -33.83
CA ASN A 391 -25.38 -28.17 -33.29
C ASN A 391 -25.26 -28.35 -31.77
N GLY A 392 -26.36 -28.26 -31.02
CA GLY A 392 -26.67 -29.21 -29.94
C GLY A 392 -25.63 -29.42 -28.83
N VAL A 393 -24.82 -28.42 -28.50
CA VAL A 393 -23.94 -28.45 -27.33
C VAL A 393 -24.33 -27.30 -26.41
N THR A 394 -25.00 -27.62 -25.31
CA THR A 394 -25.13 -26.74 -24.15
C THR A 394 -23.89 -26.94 -23.28
N LEU A 395 -22.89 -26.07 -23.41
CA LEU A 395 -21.90 -25.92 -22.34
C LEU A 395 -22.51 -25.00 -21.28
N ARG A 396 -22.91 -25.59 -20.15
CA ARG A 396 -22.97 -24.87 -18.89
C ARG A 396 -21.57 -24.88 -18.31
N GLU A 397 -20.95 -23.72 -18.21
CA GLU A 397 -19.85 -23.48 -17.28
C GLU A 397 -19.92 -22.03 -16.78
N GLU A 398 -19.67 -21.89 -15.50
CA GLU A 398 -19.80 -20.68 -14.71
C GLU A 398 -18.91 -19.56 -15.27
N VAL A 399 -19.49 -18.38 -15.49
CA VAL A 399 -18.77 -17.19 -15.94
C VAL A 399 -18.32 -16.40 -14.72
N GLY A 400 -17.05 -16.56 -14.36
CA GLY A 400 -16.35 -15.73 -13.38
C GLY A 400 -14.84 -15.81 -13.63
N ASP A 401 -14.27 -14.68 -14.08
CA ASP A 401 -12.84 -14.35 -14.21
C ASP A 401 -11.94 -15.32 -15.00
N GLY A 402 -11.37 -14.83 -16.10
CA GLY A 402 -10.61 -15.61 -17.07
C GLY A 402 -9.53 -16.51 -16.46
N GLN A 403 -9.43 -17.74 -16.98
CA GLN A 403 -8.42 -18.72 -16.58
C GLN A 403 -6.99 -18.10 -16.58
N PRO A 404 -6.10 -18.51 -15.66
CA PRO A 404 -4.75 -17.98 -15.58
C PRO A 404 -4.01 -18.24 -16.90
N THR A 405 -3.60 -17.15 -17.56
CA THR A 405 -3.08 -17.18 -18.92
C THR A 405 -1.75 -16.44 -19.00
N ILE A 406 -0.83 -16.98 -19.79
CA ILE A 406 0.45 -16.40 -20.14
C ILE A 406 0.37 -15.83 -21.55
N PHE A 407 0.88 -14.62 -21.73
CA PHE A 407 1.00 -13.96 -23.01
C PHE A 407 2.47 -13.79 -23.35
N ALA A 408 2.88 -14.33 -24.50
CA ALA A 408 4.27 -14.25 -24.94
C ALA A 408 4.35 -14.13 -26.46
N GLY A 409 5.26 -13.27 -26.93
CA GLY A 409 5.61 -13.17 -28.33
C GLY A 409 6.73 -14.15 -28.71
N SER A 410 6.62 -14.75 -29.89
CA SER A 410 7.67 -15.57 -30.50
C SER A 410 8.08 -15.04 -31.88
N ASP A 411 9.35 -15.28 -32.23
CA ASP A 411 9.91 -14.98 -33.55
C ASP A 411 9.33 -15.87 -34.66
N ASP A 412 8.47 -16.83 -34.31
CA ASP A 412 7.69 -17.60 -35.29
C ASP A 412 6.49 -16.83 -35.90
N THR A 413 6.43 -15.51 -35.65
CA THR A 413 5.38 -14.58 -36.11
C THR A 413 4.03 -14.75 -35.41
N PHE A 414 4.03 -15.21 -34.15
CA PHE A 414 2.82 -15.31 -33.35
C PHE A 414 2.95 -14.69 -31.95
N ILE A 415 1.85 -14.12 -31.49
CA ILE A 415 1.60 -13.83 -30.08
C ILE A 415 0.76 -14.97 -29.53
N TYR A 416 1.25 -15.62 -28.48
CA TYR A 416 0.65 -16.79 -27.85
C TYR A 416 -0.13 -16.40 -26.59
N ALA A 417 -1.27 -17.04 -26.39
CA ALA A 417 -1.96 -17.14 -25.11
C ALA A 417 -1.97 -18.60 -24.66
N VAL A 418 -1.39 -18.86 -23.51
CA VAL A 418 -1.12 -20.22 -23.01
C VAL A 418 -1.70 -20.36 -21.61
N ASP A 419 -2.30 -21.50 -21.31
CA ASP A 419 -2.72 -21.79 -19.95
C ASP A 419 -1.52 -21.87 -19.01
N MET A 420 -1.58 -21.13 -17.92
CA MET A 420 -0.45 -20.98 -17.00
C MET A 420 -0.11 -22.29 -16.26
N LEU A 421 -1.12 -23.12 -16.00
CA LEU A 421 -0.96 -24.33 -15.17
C LEU A 421 -0.57 -25.55 -16.01
N THR A 422 -1.13 -25.65 -17.21
CA THR A 422 -0.98 -26.84 -18.07
C THR A 422 0.02 -26.64 -19.21
N GLY A 423 0.27 -25.38 -19.62
CA GLY A 423 1.03 -25.08 -20.83
C GLY A 423 0.22 -25.25 -22.12
N ASP A 424 -1.09 -25.50 -22.02
CA ASP A 424 -1.96 -25.72 -23.17
C ASP A 424 -2.20 -24.41 -23.95
N LEU A 425 -2.11 -24.49 -25.27
CA LEU A 425 -2.40 -23.37 -26.16
C LEU A 425 -3.89 -23.00 -26.08
N LYS A 426 -4.20 -21.76 -25.65
CA LYS A 426 -5.57 -21.22 -25.70
C LYS A 426 -5.87 -20.64 -27.07
N TRP A 427 -5.01 -19.73 -27.51
CA TRP A 427 -5.09 -19.12 -28.83
C TRP A 427 -3.75 -18.51 -29.23
N LYS A 428 -3.61 -18.19 -30.51
CA LYS A 428 -2.48 -17.40 -31.01
C LYS A 428 -2.89 -16.45 -32.13
N VAL A 429 -2.24 -15.30 -32.18
CA VAL A 429 -2.50 -14.24 -33.17
C VAL A 429 -1.28 -14.09 -34.05
N LYS A 430 -1.49 -14.17 -35.37
CA LYS A 430 -0.41 -14.04 -36.35
C LYS A 430 -0.02 -12.57 -36.57
N THR A 431 1.28 -12.29 -36.55
CA THR A 431 1.89 -11.02 -36.92
C THR A 431 2.56 -11.13 -38.29
N LYS A 432 2.95 -10.01 -38.91
CA LYS A 432 3.65 -10.02 -40.21
C LYS A 432 5.16 -10.27 -40.08
N LYS A 433 5.68 -10.08 -38.88
CA LYS A 433 7.09 -10.24 -38.49
C LYS A 433 7.15 -10.70 -37.04
N ASP A 434 8.35 -10.97 -36.57
CA ASP A 434 8.75 -11.38 -35.24
C ASP A 434 8.14 -10.49 -34.13
N THR A 435 8.16 -10.97 -32.90
CA THR A 435 7.55 -10.25 -31.77
C THR A 435 8.51 -10.20 -30.59
N GLY A 436 9.13 -9.04 -30.38
CA GLY A 436 10.09 -8.85 -29.29
C GLY A 436 9.56 -8.17 -28.02
N SER A 437 8.40 -7.51 -28.06
CA SER A 437 7.93 -6.73 -26.90
C SER A 437 7.16 -7.54 -25.86
N THR A 438 7.35 -7.21 -24.59
CA THR A 438 6.51 -7.72 -23.49
C THR A 438 5.12 -7.11 -23.58
N CYS A 439 4.08 -7.95 -23.54
CA CYS A 439 2.69 -7.52 -23.51
C CYS A 439 2.32 -6.82 -22.19
N LEU A 440 1.19 -6.09 -22.17
CA LEU A 440 0.66 -5.40 -20.99
C LEU A 440 -0.87 -5.51 -20.91
N PHE A 441 -1.44 -5.85 -19.74
CA PHE A 441 -2.89 -5.77 -19.55
C PHE A 441 -3.39 -4.32 -19.43
N ASN A 442 -4.56 -4.04 -19.98
CA ASN A 442 -5.32 -2.84 -19.64
C ASN A 442 -5.80 -2.87 -18.17
N GLN A 443 -6.44 -1.79 -17.72
CA GLN A 443 -6.74 -1.59 -16.30
C GLN A 443 -7.70 -2.64 -15.71
N ASP A 444 -8.65 -3.14 -16.51
CA ASP A 444 -9.67 -4.12 -16.12
C ASP A 444 -9.34 -5.56 -16.56
N ASN A 445 -8.14 -5.79 -17.13
CA ASN A 445 -7.67 -7.08 -17.64
C ASN A 445 -8.55 -7.71 -18.74
N THR A 446 -9.37 -6.91 -19.44
CA THR A 446 -10.15 -7.39 -20.59
C THR A 446 -9.34 -7.38 -21.89
N LEU A 447 -8.34 -6.51 -21.97
CA LEU A 447 -7.47 -6.34 -23.13
C LEU A 447 -6.00 -6.57 -22.76
N VAL A 448 -5.26 -7.14 -23.70
CA VAL A 448 -3.80 -7.23 -23.69
C VAL A 448 -3.23 -6.38 -24.82
N TYR A 449 -2.23 -5.56 -24.50
CA TYR A 449 -1.51 -4.67 -25.40
C TYR A 449 -0.15 -5.29 -25.75
N CYS A 450 0.11 -5.56 -27.02
CA CYS A 450 1.37 -6.15 -27.46
C CYS A 450 1.91 -5.42 -28.69
N GLY A 451 3.17 -5.01 -28.62
CA GLY A 451 3.95 -4.52 -29.77
C GLY A 451 4.63 -5.66 -30.52
N ALA A 452 4.90 -5.44 -31.81
CA ALA A 452 5.57 -6.41 -32.67
C ALA A 452 6.51 -5.72 -33.67
N ASP A 453 7.37 -6.51 -34.31
CA ASP A 453 8.39 -6.02 -35.23
C ASP A 453 7.80 -5.58 -36.58
N ASP A 454 6.53 -5.92 -36.81
CA ASP A 454 5.76 -5.41 -37.93
C ASP A 454 5.29 -3.96 -37.76
N GLY A 455 5.63 -3.33 -36.64
CA GLY A 455 5.36 -1.92 -36.34
C GLY A 455 3.92 -1.65 -35.92
N TYR A 456 3.25 -2.64 -35.33
CA TYR A 456 1.91 -2.48 -34.79
C TYR A 456 1.89 -2.74 -33.29
N LEU A 457 1.27 -1.82 -32.56
CA LEU A 457 0.79 -2.04 -31.20
C LEU A 457 -0.68 -2.46 -31.28
N ARG A 458 -1.01 -3.64 -30.77
CA ARG A 458 -2.36 -4.21 -30.84
C ARG A 458 -2.98 -4.29 -29.46
N ALA A 459 -4.24 -3.88 -29.34
CA ALA A 459 -5.10 -4.26 -28.23
C ALA A 459 -5.93 -5.47 -28.62
N MET A 460 -5.83 -6.54 -27.85
CA MET A 460 -6.50 -7.81 -28.14
C MET A 460 -7.31 -8.25 -26.93
N PHE A 461 -8.48 -8.84 -27.16
CA PHE A 461 -9.25 -9.44 -26.09
C PHE A 461 -8.51 -10.62 -25.46
N VAL A 462 -8.41 -10.62 -24.14
CA VAL A 462 -7.71 -11.66 -23.37
C VAL A 462 -8.31 -13.04 -23.63
N GLN A 463 -9.62 -13.12 -23.83
CA GLN A 463 -10.36 -14.38 -23.95
C GLN A 463 -10.09 -15.12 -25.27
N ASN A 464 -9.88 -14.42 -26.38
CA ASN A 464 -9.85 -15.03 -27.71
C ASN A 464 -8.85 -14.43 -28.69
N GLY A 465 -8.09 -13.41 -28.27
CA GLY A 465 -7.06 -12.77 -29.09
C GLY A 465 -7.62 -11.90 -30.22
N THR A 466 -8.94 -11.66 -30.28
CA THR A 466 -9.48 -10.80 -31.33
C THR A 466 -8.98 -9.36 -31.13
N VAL A 467 -8.50 -8.74 -32.21
CA VAL A 467 -7.93 -7.39 -32.17
C VAL A 467 -9.07 -6.37 -32.01
N TYR A 468 -9.07 -5.63 -30.91
CA TYR A 468 -9.99 -4.53 -30.64
C TYR A 468 -9.58 -3.25 -31.38
N TRP A 469 -8.31 -2.89 -31.30
CA TRP A 469 -7.72 -1.82 -32.12
C TRP A 469 -6.23 -2.08 -32.37
N GLN A 470 -5.66 -1.40 -33.38
CA GLN A 470 -4.22 -1.41 -33.64
C GLN A 470 -3.71 0.00 -33.98
N TYR A 471 -2.51 0.31 -33.50
CA TYR A 471 -1.79 1.54 -33.79
C TYR A 471 -0.52 1.21 -34.59
N GLN A 472 -0.32 1.90 -35.71
CA GLN A 472 0.80 1.63 -36.61
C GLN A 472 1.92 2.69 -36.47
N THR A 473 3.14 2.23 -36.25
CA THR A 473 4.39 3.00 -36.31
C THR A 473 5.14 2.74 -37.62
N SER A 474 6.21 3.52 -37.86
CA SER A 474 7.04 3.36 -39.06
C SER A 474 8.18 2.35 -38.88
N GLY A 475 8.37 1.83 -37.66
CA GLY A 475 9.40 0.86 -37.30
C GLY A 475 8.88 -0.15 -36.28
N ALA A 476 9.70 -1.14 -35.96
CA ALA A 476 9.37 -2.18 -35.00
C ALA A 476 9.13 -1.63 -33.59
N ILE A 477 8.17 -2.23 -32.87
CA ILE A 477 7.89 -1.92 -31.47
C ILE A 477 8.46 -3.07 -30.65
N ILE A 478 9.72 -2.92 -30.24
CA ILE A 478 10.44 -3.93 -29.44
C ILE A 478 10.42 -3.60 -27.94
N SER A 479 10.26 -2.33 -27.58
CA SER A 479 10.22 -1.92 -26.17
C SER A 479 8.91 -2.37 -25.53
N SER A 480 8.97 -2.73 -24.24
CA SER A 480 7.75 -3.09 -23.52
C SER A 480 6.85 -1.87 -23.36
N VAL A 481 5.55 -2.07 -23.54
CA VAL A 481 4.55 -1.02 -23.36
C VAL A 481 4.37 -0.75 -21.87
N LYS A 482 4.26 0.53 -21.49
CA LYS A 482 3.87 0.95 -20.14
C LYS A 482 2.56 1.74 -20.18
N MET A 483 1.85 1.75 -19.07
CA MET A 483 0.56 2.45 -18.94
C MET A 483 0.55 3.26 -17.65
N ASP A 484 0.04 4.49 -17.70
CA ASP A 484 -0.24 5.29 -16.52
C ASP A 484 -1.63 4.96 -15.92
N ASP A 485 -1.96 5.60 -14.80
CA ASP A 485 -3.23 5.37 -14.09
C ASP A 485 -4.46 5.90 -14.87
N ASP A 486 -4.28 6.68 -15.94
CA ASP A 486 -5.37 7.16 -16.82
C ASP A 486 -5.62 6.22 -18.01
N GLY A 487 -4.79 5.19 -18.16
CA GLY A 487 -4.83 4.26 -19.29
C GLY A 487 -4.10 4.80 -20.52
N ASN A 488 -3.23 5.79 -20.38
CA ASN A 488 -2.36 6.21 -21.48
C ASN A 488 -1.16 5.30 -21.59
N LEU A 489 -0.86 4.88 -22.82
CA LEU A 489 0.20 3.95 -23.15
C LEU A 489 1.44 4.71 -23.62
N TYR A 490 2.60 4.20 -23.23
CA TYR A 490 3.92 4.74 -23.50
C TYR A 490 4.82 3.63 -24.04
N PHE A 491 5.44 3.86 -25.20
CA PHE A 491 6.31 2.87 -25.82
C PHE A 491 7.31 3.51 -26.78
N GLY A 492 8.50 2.93 -26.83
CA GLY A 492 9.57 3.25 -27.77
C GLY A 492 9.48 2.42 -29.05
N CYS A 493 10.01 2.98 -30.13
CA CYS A 493 10.01 2.37 -31.45
C CYS A 493 11.39 2.47 -32.12
N LEU A 494 11.68 1.53 -33.02
CA LEU A 494 12.88 1.55 -33.87
C LEU A 494 12.85 2.66 -34.94
N ASP A 495 11.74 3.39 -35.09
CA ASP A 495 11.67 4.60 -35.92
C ASP A 495 12.25 5.86 -35.24
N HIS A 496 12.94 5.68 -34.11
CA HIS A 496 13.61 6.72 -33.32
C HIS A 496 12.68 7.62 -32.49
N TYR A 497 11.41 7.23 -32.32
CA TYR A 497 10.45 7.97 -31.50
C TYR A 497 10.05 7.21 -30.23
N MET A 498 9.80 8.01 -29.19
CA MET A 498 8.94 7.64 -28.06
C MET A 498 7.51 8.08 -28.36
N TYR A 499 6.53 7.22 -28.11
CA TYR A 499 5.11 7.49 -28.35
C TYR A 499 4.33 7.53 -27.04
N SER A 500 3.29 8.36 -27.01
CA SER A 500 2.18 8.22 -26.07
C SER A 500 0.84 8.20 -26.82
N ILE A 501 -0.01 7.24 -26.49
CA ILE A 501 -1.37 7.10 -27.02
C ILE A 501 -2.35 6.88 -25.86
N ASN A 502 -3.64 7.13 -26.04
CA ASN A 502 -4.65 6.85 -25.01
C ASN A 502 -5.19 5.40 -25.13
N LYS A 503 -6.01 4.97 -24.17
CA LYS A 503 -6.65 3.63 -24.16
C LYS A 503 -7.54 3.30 -25.36
N LYS A 504 -7.93 4.31 -26.16
CA LYS A 504 -8.69 4.13 -27.40
C LYS A 504 -7.79 3.94 -28.63
N GLY A 505 -6.48 3.96 -28.45
CA GLY A 505 -5.51 3.89 -29.55
C GLY A 505 -5.24 5.23 -30.23
N GLU A 506 -5.64 6.36 -29.64
CA GLU A 506 -5.46 7.68 -30.26
C GLU A 506 -4.15 8.32 -29.79
N LYS A 507 -3.40 8.91 -30.73
CA LYS A 507 -2.11 9.56 -30.44
C LYS A 507 -2.28 10.78 -29.53
N ARG A 508 -1.55 10.81 -28.41
CA ARG A 508 -1.36 12.00 -27.56
C ARG A 508 -0.18 12.81 -28.06
N TRP A 509 1.00 12.20 -28.06
CA TRP A 509 2.23 12.84 -28.55
C TRP A 509 3.23 11.80 -29.08
N ARG A 510 4.24 12.28 -29.82
CA ARG A 510 5.44 11.50 -30.13
C ARG A 510 6.68 12.40 -30.04
N ARG A 511 7.78 11.87 -29.54
CA ARG A 511 9.04 12.61 -29.37
C ARG A 511 10.19 11.90 -30.08
N PHE A 512 10.84 12.61 -30.99
CA PHE A 512 12.05 12.12 -31.65
C PHE A 512 13.23 12.16 -30.68
N LEU A 513 13.92 11.03 -30.52
CA LEU A 513 15.07 10.88 -29.60
C LEU A 513 16.40 10.73 -30.33
N GLY A 514 16.42 10.85 -31.67
CA GLY A 514 17.64 10.81 -32.47
C GLY A 514 18.11 9.42 -32.88
N ASN A 515 17.89 8.41 -32.03
CA ASN A 515 18.24 7.02 -32.28
C ASN A 515 17.12 6.07 -31.87
N GLN A 516 17.26 4.79 -32.24
CA GLN A 516 16.29 3.74 -31.97
C GLN A 516 16.02 3.56 -30.47
N VAL A 517 14.75 3.40 -30.10
CA VAL A 517 14.34 3.24 -28.70
C VAL A 517 14.14 1.75 -28.40
N TRP A 518 15.16 1.13 -27.79
CA TRP A 518 15.15 -0.28 -27.38
C TRP A 518 14.67 -0.44 -25.92
N THR A 519 15.02 0.52 -25.08
CA THR A 519 14.73 0.43 -23.65
C THR A 519 13.23 0.50 -23.36
N THR A 520 12.81 -0.22 -22.33
CA THR A 520 11.48 -0.02 -21.75
C THR A 520 11.50 1.27 -20.92
N SER A 521 10.53 2.15 -21.14
CA SER A 521 10.45 3.39 -20.37
C SER A 521 10.12 3.14 -18.89
N LEU A 522 10.73 3.91 -18.01
CA LEU A 522 10.37 3.99 -16.59
C LEU A 522 9.43 5.18 -16.39
N LEU A 523 8.21 4.92 -15.90
CA LEU A 523 7.22 5.96 -15.61
C LEU A 523 7.28 6.32 -14.13
N ILE A 524 7.22 7.62 -13.83
CA ILE A 524 7.10 8.16 -12.48
C ILE A 524 5.97 9.20 -12.50
N PRO A 525 4.70 8.73 -12.51
CA PRO A 525 3.53 9.59 -12.65
C PRO A 525 3.42 10.67 -11.58
N GLU A 526 3.94 10.42 -10.38
CA GLU A 526 3.90 11.32 -9.22
C GLU A 526 4.46 12.71 -9.53
N ILE A 527 5.45 12.76 -10.42
CA ILE A 527 6.17 13.98 -10.83
C ILE A 527 6.14 14.20 -12.35
N ASP A 528 5.18 13.58 -13.06
CA ASP A 528 5.02 13.67 -14.51
C ASP A 528 6.29 13.33 -15.31
N LEU A 529 7.07 12.34 -14.87
CA LEU A 529 8.38 12.04 -15.45
C LEU A 529 8.45 10.65 -16.11
N LEU A 530 9.01 10.60 -17.31
CA LEU A 530 9.31 9.39 -18.06
C LEU A 530 10.80 9.33 -18.36
N LEU A 531 11.45 8.23 -17.99
CA LEU A 531 12.85 7.98 -18.29
C LEU A 531 12.98 6.93 -19.39
N VAL A 532 13.84 7.22 -20.37
CA VAL A 532 14.04 6.35 -21.54
C VAL A 532 15.45 6.50 -22.10
N GLY A 533 15.99 5.38 -22.58
CA GLY A 533 17.27 5.30 -23.27
C GLY A 533 17.15 4.92 -24.74
N THR A 534 18.12 5.34 -25.55
CA THR A 534 18.26 4.95 -26.95
C THR A 534 19.52 4.15 -27.19
N LYS A 535 19.44 3.22 -28.14
CA LYS A 535 20.62 2.53 -28.65
C LYS A 535 21.46 3.54 -29.45
N VAL A 536 22.78 3.38 -29.43
CA VAL A 536 23.69 4.17 -30.26
C VAL A 536 24.19 3.30 -31.41
N GLU A 537 24.09 3.77 -32.65
CA GLU A 537 24.46 2.99 -33.85
C GLU A 537 25.95 3.09 -34.21
N SER A 538 26.66 4.09 -33.69
CA SER A 538 28.08 4.32 -33.96
C SER A 538 28.79 4.79 -32.71
N ALA A 539 29.96 4.23 -32.42
CA ALA A 539 30.81 4.65 -31.29
C ALA A 539 31.20 6.14 -31.35
N ASN A 540 31.11 6.78 -32.53
CA ASN A 540 31.38 8.20 -32.72
C ASN A 540 30.14 9.09 -32.55
N ASP A 541 28.96 8.54 -32.21
CA ASP A 541 27.77 9.35 -31.97
C ASP A 541 27.96 10.22 -30.71
N THR A 542 27.81 11.53 -30.89
CA THR A 542 27.97 12.51 -29.82
C THR A 542 26.65 12.94 -29.20
N ARG A 543 25.52 12.41 -29.68
CA ARG A 543 24.18 12.75 -29.18
C ARG A 543 23.94 12.14 -27.80
N ALA A 544 23.08 12.81 -27.03
CA ALA A 544 22.53 12.24 -25.81
C ALA A 544 21.72 10.97 -26.14
N ASN A 545 21.68 10.05 -25.21
CA ASN A 545 21.05 8.75 -25.36
C ASN A 545 20.33 8.27 -24.09
N ALA A 546 20.40 9.05 -23.00
CA ALA A 546 19.51 8.95 -21.85
C ALA A 546 18.66 10.22 -21.77
N PHE A 547 17.36 10.07 -21.53
CA PHE A 547 16.41 11.17 -21.54
C PHE A 547 15.41 11.07 -20.41
N ALA A 548 15.08 12.21 -19.82
CA ALA A 548 13.85 12.39 -19.08
C ALA A 548 12.88 13.26 -19.88
N LEU A 549 11.64 12.82 -19.98
CA LEU A 549 10.55 13.49 -20.66
C LEU A 549 9.38 13.74 -19.70
N GLU A 550 8.63 14.82 -19.92
CA GLU A 550 7.31 14.99 -19.31
C GLU A 550 6.35 13.92 -19.85
N MET A 551 5.65 13.17 -18.99
CA MET A 551 4.71 12.13 -19.45
C MET A 551 3.50 12.75 -20.17
N THR A 552 3.07 13.94 -19.78
CA THR A 552 1.90 14.62 -20.35
C THR A 552 2.17 15.17 -21.75
N THR A 553 3.34 15.77 -21.99
CA THR A 553 3.65 16.51 -23.23
C THR A 553 4.70 15.83 -24.11
N GLY A 554 5.51 14.94 -23.53
CA GLY A 554 6.71 14.37 -24.15
C GLY A 554 7.85 15.38 -24.32
N ASN A 555 7.82 16.55 -23.67
CA ASN A 555 8.91 17.53 -23.69
C ASN A 555 10.11 17.01 -22.91
N PHE A 556 11.32 17.44 -23.29
CA PHE A 556 12.53 17.07 -22.56
C PHE A 556 12.62 17.84 -21.24
N VAL A 557 12.81 17.10 -20.14
CA VAL A 557 13.21 17.65 -18.84
C VAL A 557 14.74 17.75 -18.81
N TRP A 558 15.43 16.65 -19.11
CA TRP A 558 16.88 16.65 -19.25
C TRP A 558 17.36 15.62 -20.28
N ARG A 559 18.64 15.74 -20.65
CA ARG A 559 19.33 14.84 -21.57
C ARG A 559 20.72 14.54 -21.04
N PHE A 560 21.12 13.28 -21.06
CA PHE A 560 22.44 12.84 -20.64
C PHE A 560 23.07 11.92 -21.69
N LYS A 561 24.39 12.02 -21.83
CA LYS A 561 25.19 11.21 -22.75
C LYS A 561 26.01 10.20 -21.94
N THR A 562 25.74 8.92 -22.14
CA THR A 562 26.60 7.82 -21.66
C THR A 562 27.71 7.51 -22.68
N ASP A 563 28.69 6.73 -22.27
CA ASP A 563 29.84 6.30 -23.09
C ASP A 563 29.48 5.27 -24.19
N GLY A 564 28.35 4.58 -24.04
CA GLY A 564 27.76 3.64 -25.01
C GLY A 564 26.25 3.76 -25.08
N GLY A 565 25.61 3.08 -26.03
CA GLY A 565 24.15 3.05 -26.15
C GLY A 565 23.45 2.48 -24.92
N LEU A 566 22.14 2.70 -24.81
CA LEU A 566 21.31 2.10 -23.78
C LEU A 566 20.40 1.04 -24.41
N ILE A 567 20.57 -0.20 -23.96
CA ILE A 567 19.71 -1.34 -24.31
C ILE A 567 19.00 -1.82 -23.04
N ALA A 568 19.74 -1.94 -21.94
CA ALA A 568 19.19 -2.12 -20.60
C ALA A 568 18.29 -0.95 -20.22
N SER A 569 17.17 -1.24 -19.57
CA SER A 569 16.17 -0.22 -19.21
C SER A 569 16.58 0.57 -17.95
N PRO A 570 16.21 1.86 -17.84
CA PRO A 570 16.44 2.63 -16.62
C PRO A 570 15.77 2.03 -15.38
N ARG A 571 16.42 2.12 -14.21
CA ARG A 571 15.86 1.67 -12.93
C ARG A 571 15.91 2.77 -11.87
N LEU A 572 14.78 3.01 -11.22
CA LEU A 572 14.69 3.89 -10.07
C LEU A 572 15.21 3.14 -8.84
N SER A 573 16.04 3.80 -8.05
CA SER A 573 16.45 3.29 -6.74
C SER A 573 15.26 3.27 -5.77
N PRO A 574 15.06 2.19 -4.99
CA PRO A 574 13.99 2.14 -4.00
C PRO A 574 14.31 2.93 -2.72
N VAL A 575 15.57 3.31 -2.51
CA VAL A 575 16.05 3.91 -1.26
C VAL A 575 16.41 5.39 -1.39
N ASP A 576 16.58 5.90 -2.61
CA ASP A 576 16.94 7.29 -2.87
C ASP A 576 16.34 7.81 -4.21
N ALA A 577 16.44 9.12 -4.44
CA ALA A 577 15.93 9.78 -5.64
C ALA A 577 16.92 9.73 -6.81
N THR A 578 17.51 8.56 -7.09
CA THR A 578 18.46 8.37 -8.19
C THR A 578 18.01 7.30 -9.18
N VAL A 579 18.47 7.43 -10.42
CA VAL A 579 18.24 6.45 -11.50
C VAL A 579 19.55 5.78 -11.89
N TYR A 580 19.50 4.46 -12.05
CA TYR A 580 20.61 3.65 -12.51
C TYR A 580 20.44 3.27 -13.99
N LEU A 581 21.50 3.47 -14.77
CA LEU A 581 21.58 3.15 -16.20
C LEU A 581 22.83 2.30 -16.46
N CYS A 582 22.74 1.34 -17.38
CA CYS A 582 23.89 0.56 -17.84
C CYS A 582 24.09 0.79 -19.34
N SER A 583 25.29 1.23 -19.72
CA SER A 583 25.65 1.41 -21.12
C SER A 583 26.15 0.12 -21.77
N THR A 584 26.09 0.06 -23.09
CA THR A 584 26.66 -1.05 -23.86
C THR A 584 28.17 -1.22 -23.69
N GLN A 585 28.88 -0.21 -23.18
CA GLN A 585 30.32 -0.31 -22.87
C GLN A 585 30.59 -0.87 -21.46
N GLY A 586 29.55 -1.23 -20.71
CA GLY A 586 29.67 -1.78 -19.37
C GLY A 586 29.89 -0.75 -18.26
N THR A 587 29.67 0.52 -18.57
CA THR A 587 29.62 1.56 -17.52
C THR A 587 28.21 1.64 -16.94
N MET A 588 28.13 1.52 -15.62
CA MET A 588 26.94 1.82 -14.85
C MET A 588 27.00 3.25 -14.34
N TYR A 589 25.89 3.96 -14.48
CA TYR A 589 25.71 5.35 -14.07
C TYR A 589 24.63 5.42 -13.00
N GLU A 590 24.90 6.18 -11.95
CA GLU A 590 23.89 6.71 -11.04
C GLU A 590 23.67 8.19 -11.39
N LEU A 591 22.45 8.55 -11.75
CA LEU A 591 22.09 9.92 -12.08
C LEU A 591 21.06 10.45 -11.07
N ASP A 592 21.15 11.73 -10.76
CA ASP A 592 20.07 12.45 -10.08
C ASP A 592 18.80 12.41 -10.94
N LEU A 593 17.67 12.07 -10.31
CA LEU A 593 16.41 11.85 -11.00
C LEU A 593 15.89 13.10 -11.74
N LEU A 594 16.02 14.28 -11.13
CA LEU A 594 15.40 15.51 -11.62
C LEU A 594 16.35 16.31 -12.52
N GLU A 595 17.66 16.22 -12.29
CA GLU A 595 18.66 16.97 -13.03
C GLU A 595 19.36 16.15 -14.12
N GLY A 596 19.35 14.81 -14.02
CA GLY A 596 20.05 13.92 -14.94
C GLY A 596 21.58 14.02 -14.85
N LYS A 597 22.11 14.56 -13.74
CA LYS A 597 23.55 14.70 -13.51
C LYS A 597 24.09 13.43 -12.84
N PRO A 598 25.26 12.93 -13.27
CA PRO A 598 25.85 11.75 -12.65
C PRO A 598 26.40 12.08 -11.26
N SER A 599 25.97 11.31 -10.25
CA SER A 599 26.54 11.33 -8.90
C SER A 599 27.65 10.29 -8.75
N TRP A 600 27.55 9.18 -9.48
CA TRP A 600 28.53 8.09 -9.41
C TRP A 600 28.54 7.27 -10.70
N THR A 601 29.69 6.67 -10.99
CA THR A 601 29.86 5.74 -12.11
C THR A 601 30.83 4.63 -11.74
N THR A 602 30.56 3.42 -12.23
CA THR A 602 31.52 2.31 -12.16
C THR A 602 31.55 1.54 -13.47
N SER A 603 32.69 0.93 -13.79
CA SER A 603 32.80 0.00 -14.92
C SER A 603 32.66 -1.43 -14.41
N LEU A 604 31.71 -2.16 -15.00
CA LEU A 604 31.46 -3.58 -14.76
C LEU A 604 31.96 -4.44 -15.92
N GLN A 605 32.74 -3.86 -16.82
CA GLN A 605 33.21 -4.53 -18.03
C GLN A 605 34.14 -5.69 -17.67
N THR A 606 33.76 -6.91 -18.07
CA THR A 606 34.56 -8.12 -17.86
C THR A 606 35.42 -8.47 -19.06
N SER A 607 35.08 -8.00 -20.28
CA SER A 607 35.96 -8.00 -21.44
C SER A 607 35.64 -6.89 -22.46
N VAL A 608 36.61 -6.60 -23.34
CA VAL A 608 36.59 -5.44 -24.26
C VAL A 608 35.47 -5.51 -25.30
N ASP A 609 34.95 -6.70 -25.58
CA ASP A 609 33.95 -6.96 -26.64
C ASP A 609 32.53 -7.25 -26.10
N GLU A 610 32.31 -7.15 -24.79
CA GLU A 610 31.01 -7.47 -24.17
C GLU A 610 30.04 -6.30 -24.18
N VAL A 611 28.78 -6.61 -24.52
CA VAL A 611 27.67 -5.65 -24.51
C VAL A 611 26.72 -5.99 -23.36
N PHE A 612 26.33 -4.98 -22.59
CA PHE A 612 25.31 -5.12 -21.55
C PHE A 612 23.90 -5.02 -22.14
N TRP A 613 23.16 -6.13 -22.09
CA TRP A 613 21.77 -6.22 -22.54
C TRP A 613 20.77 -6.28 -21.37
N SER A 614 21.22 -6.82 -20.24
CA SER A 614 20.37 -7.15 -19.11
C SER A 614 20.01 -5.90 -18.30
N THR A 615 18.73 -5.74 -18.01
CA THR A 615 18.26 -4.65 -17.15
C THR A 615 18.53 -5.03 -15.69
N PRO A 616 19.17 -4.16 -14.89
CA PRO A 616 19.46 -4.48 -13.49
C PRO A 616 18.16 -4.53 -12.66
N THR A 617 18.23 -5.12 -11.46
CA THR A 617 17.12 -5.16 -10.50
C THR A 617 17.60 -4.88 -9.09
N PHE A 618 16.72 -4.36 -8.24
CA PHE A 618 17.01 -4.04 -6.84
C PHE A 618 16.36 -5.04 -5.89
N SER A 619 16.96 -5.17 -4.70
CA SER A 619 16.24 -5.56 -3.48
C SER A 619 15.59 -4.35 -2.81
N ALA A 620 14.64 -4.60 -1.90
CA ALA A 620 14.00 -3.57 -1.08
C ALA A 620 15.00 -2.71 -0.29
N GLU A 621 16.15 -3.29 0.07
CA GLU A 621 17.17 -2.68 0.91
C GLU A 621 18.22 -1.90 0.10
N GLY A 622 18.09 -1.85 -1.23
CA GLY A 622 19.01 -1.11 -2.10
C GLY A 622 20.21 -1.93 -2.60
N LEU A 623 20.24 -3.25 -2.42
CA LEU A 623 21.22 -4.09 -3.12
C LEU A 623 20.85 -4.20 -4.60
N LEU A 624 21.75 -3.75 -5.48
CA LEU A 624 21.58 -3.74 -6.94
C LEU A 624 22.23 -4.96 -7.57
N PHE A 625 21.46 -5.74 -8.33
CA PHE A 625 21.92 -6.91 -9.06
C PHE A 625 22.04 -6.62 -10.55
N VAL A 626 23.23 -6.87 -11.10
CA VAL A 626 23.56 -6.60 -12.50
C VAL A 626 24.17 -7.85 -13.13
N LEU A 627 23.59 -8.32 -14.24
CA LEU A 627 24.17 -9.38 -15.05
C LEU A 627 24.97 -8.76 -16.21
N THR A 628 26.26 -9.05 -16.29
CA THR A 628 27.13 -8.57 -17.35
C THR A 628 26.97 -9.39 -18.64
N GLY A 629 27.38 -8.82 -19.78
CA GLY A 629 27.40 -9.54 -21.05
C GLY A 629 28.29 -10.78 -21.04
N GLY A 630 29.34 -10.78 -20.20
CA GLY A 630 30.20 -11.92 -19.92
C GLY A 630 29.72 -12.77 -18.74
N GLY A 631 28.40 -12.90 -18.55
CA GLY A 631 27.81 -13.92 -17.65
C GLY A 631 28.11 -13.75 -16.16
N ASN A 632 28.73 -12.65 -15.74
CA ASN A 632 29.00 -12.38 -14.33
C ASN A 632 27.79 -11.66 -13.71
N LEU A 633 27.26 -12.20 -12.63
CA LEU A 633 26.23 -11.57 -11.82
C LEU A 633 26.88 -10.86 -10.64
N VAL A 634 26.67 -9.56 -10.54
CA VAL A 634 27.29 -8.70 -9.52
C VAL A 634 26.21 -8.11 -8.63
N ALA A 635 26.40 -8.18 -7.31
CA ALA A 635 25.59 -7.47 -6.33
C ALA A 635 26.35 -6.29 -5.75
N ILE A 636 25.76 -5.10 -5.83
CA ILE A 636 26.37 -3.82 -5.43
C ILE A 636 25.48 -3.17 -4.39
N ASP A 637 26.03 -2.85 -3.23
CA ASP A 637 25.33 -2.06 -2.22
C ASP A 637 25.35 -0.60 -2.68
N THR A 638 24.18 -0.02 -2.97
CA THR A 638 24.12 1.35 -3.48
C THR A 638 24.38 2.42 -2.43
N SER A 639 24.37 2.09 -1.14
CA SER A 639 24.70 3.04 -0.08
C SER A 639 26.22 3.22 0.06
N THR A 640 26.96 2.12 -0.03
CA THR A 640 28.43 2.10 0.08
C THR A 640 29.13 2.21 -1.28
N LYS A 641 28.41 1.91 -2.37
CA LYS A 641 28.93 1.76 -3.74
C LYS A 641 29.92 0.61 -3.90
N GLU A 642 29.94 -0.33 -2.97
CA GLU A 642 30.85 -1.48 -2.98
C GLU A 642 30.16 -2.73 -3.53
N THR A 643 30.94 -3.58 -4.19
CA THR A 643 30.48 -4.91 -4.61
C THR A 643 30.41 -5.82 -3.38
N LYS A 644 29.21 -6.30 -3.05
CA LYS A 644 28.98 -7.24 -1.95
C LYS A 644 29.47 -8.64 -2.32
N TRP A 645 29.13 -9.08 -3.53
CA TRP A 645 29.60 -10.34 -4.11
C TRP A 645 29.53 -10.30 -5.64
N SER A 646 30.26 -11.22 -6.27
CA SER A 646 30.23 -11.46 -7.72
C SER A 646 30.25 -12.95 -7.99
N LEU A 647 29.45 -13.41 -8.95
CA LEU A 647 29.27 -14.81 -9.29
C LEU A 647 29.39 -15.00 -10.81
N ASP A 648 30.33 -15.84 -11.23
CA ASP A 648 30.50 -16.22 -12.64
C ASP A 648 29.53 -17.36 -13.00
N LEU A 649 28.52 -17.05 -13.83
CA LEU A 649 27.53 -18.02 -14.29
C LEU A 649 27.99 -18.81 -15.54
N HIS A 650 29.14 -18.50 -16.14
CA HIS A 650 29.75 -19.36 -17.17
C HIS A 650 30.31 -20.66 -16.58
N GLY A 651 30.72 -20.64 -15.31
CA GLY A 651 31.39 -21.75 -14.62
C GLY A 651 30.49 -22.88 -14.11
N SER A 652 29.19 -22.89 -14.46
CA SER A 652 28.27 -23.90 -13.94
C SER A 652 28.70 -25.32 -14.33
N LYS A 653 28.55 -26.30 -13.42
CA LYS A 653 28.98 -27.71 -13.59
C LYS A 653 28.36 -28.45 -14.79
N LEU A 654 27.51 -27.78 -15.58
CA LEU A 654 26.82 -28.29 -16.76
C LEU A 654 27.43 -27.77 -18.08
N LYS A 655 28.66 -27.26 -18.04
CA LYS A 655 29.39 -26.76 -19.22
C LYS A 655 29.48 -27.85 -20.30
N ASP A 656 29.17 -27.46 -21.53
CA ASP A 656 29.45 -28.27 -22.72
C ASP A 656 30.78 -27.79 -23.29
N ASP A 657 31.85 -28.57 -23.06
CA ASP A 657 33.22 -28.25 -23.47
C ASP A 657 33.40 -28.16 -25.01
N THR A 658 32.35 -28.42 -25.80
CA THR A 658 32.39 -28.43 -27.27
C THR A 658 31.98 -27.12 -27.94
N LYS A 659 31.50 -26.11 -27.19
CA LYS A 659 31.06 -24.82 -27.75
C LYS A 659 31.98 -23.68 -27.29
N GLU A 660 32.67 -23.05 -28.25
CA GLU A 660 33.69 -22.01 -28.02
C GLU A 660 33.13 -20.63 -27.61
N ASP A 661 31.82 -20.39 -27.65
CA ASP A 661 31.22 -19.07 -27.41
C ASP A 661 30.15 -19.11 -26.30
N ASP A 662 30.59 -19.25 -25.05
CA ASP A 662 29.75 -19.25 -23.83
C ASP A 662 29.19 -17.86 -23.49
N ARG A 663 29.54 -16.83 -24.27
CA ARG A 663 29.41 -15.40 -23.92
C ARG A 663 28.03 -14.83 -24.21
N GLY A 664 27.09 -15.06 -23.30
CA GLY A 664 26.09 -14.04 -23.03
C GLY A 664 24.70 -14.55 -22.72
N SER A 665 24.20 -14.11 -21.57
CA SER A 665 22.77 -14.09 -21.31
C SER A 665 22.28 -12.66 -21.37
N ASN A 666 21.20 -12.45 -22.13
CA ASN A 666 20.54 -11.16 -22.27
C ASN A 666 19.29 -11.07 -21.38
N SER A 667 19.10 -12.07 -20.51
CA SER A 667 18.03 -12.11 -19.52
C SER A 667 18.30 -11.11 -18.41
N SER A 668 17.28 -10.32 -18.07
CA SER A 668 17.33 -9.47 -16.88
C SER A 668 17.10 -10.32 -15.62
N PRO A 669 17.85 -10.13 -14.52
CA PRO A 669 17.59 -10.81 -13.25
C PRO A 669 16.19 -10.45 -12.70
N HIS A 670 15.56 -11.41 -12.02
CA HIS A 670 14.30 -11.19 -11.30
C HIS A 670 14.51 -11.48 -9.81
N TYR A 671 14.44 -10.45 -8.98
CA TYR A 671 14.49 -10.58 -7.52
C TYR A 671 13.08 -10.76 -6.96
N SER A 672 12.91 -11.73 -6.07
CA SER A 672 11.68 -11.99 -5.35
C SER A 672 11.85 -11.72 -3.86
N GLU A 673 11.09 -10.76 -3.34
CA GLU A 673 11.09 -10.41 -1.90
C GLU A 673 10.43 -11.48 -1.02
N VAL A 674 9.57 -12.33 -1.60
CA VAL A 674 8.75 -13.27 -0.83
C VAL A 674 9.54 -14.49 -0.38
N ASP A 675 10.37 -15.04 -1.26
CA ASP A 675 11.27 -16.15 -0.96
C ASP A 675 12.72 -15.69 -0.77
N ASN A 676 13.01 -14.40 -0.95
CA ASN A 676 14.34 -13.81 -0.93
C ASN A 676 15.30 -14.54 -1.90
N ILE A 677 14.87 -14.77 -3.13
CA ILE A 677 15.65 -15.45 -4.17
C ILE A 677 15.80 -14.55 -5.41
N LEU A 678 17.00 -14.59 -6.00
CA LEU A 678 17.30 -13.98 -7.28
C LEU A 678 17.29 -15.04 -8.39
N TYR A 679 16.35 -14.92 -9.32
CA TYR A 679 16.20 -15.82 -10.47
C TYR A 679 16.88 -15.23 -11.71
N VAL A 680 17.72 -16.02 -12.37
CA VAL A 680 18.47 -15.59 -13.57
C VAL A 680 18.53 -16.71 -14.59
N GLY A 681 18.12 -16.44 -15.83
CA GLY A 681 18.47 -17.30 -16.96
C GLY A 681 19.89 -16.96 -17.42
N ALA A 682 20.80 -17.94 -17.49
CA ALA A 682 22.15 -17.78 -18.01
C ALA A 682 22.70 -19.06 -18.67
N GLY A 683 23.87 -18.98 -19.30
CA GLY A 683 24.66 -20.12 -19.78
C GLY A 683 23.89 -21.20 -20.56
N PHE A 684 23.59 -20.97 -21.84
CA PHE A 684 22.91 -21.93 -22.74
C PHE A 684 21.77 -22.72 -22.08
N GLY A 685 20.75 -22.01 -21.64
CA GLY A 685 19.49 -22.61 -21.23
C GLY A 685 19.48 -23.11 -19.78
N VAL A 686 20.32 -22.54 -18.90
CA VAL A 686 20.30 -22.83 -17.46
C VAL A 686 19.61 -21.71 -16.70
N VAL A 687 18.67 -22.06 -15.82
CA VAL A 687 18.04 -21.13 -14.88
C VAL A 687 18.67 -21.34 -13.52
N PHE A 688 19.05 -20.25 -12.86
CA PHE A 688 19.67 -20.22 -11.54
C PHE A 688 18.72 -19.57 -10.54
N ALA A 689 18.64 -20.14 -9.35
CA ALA A 689 18.12 -19.49 -8.15
C ALA A 689 19.30 -19.22 -7.22
N ILE A 690 19.47 -17.95 -6.87
CA ILE A 690 20.65 -17.44 -6.19
C ILE A 690 20.21 -16.73 -4.93
N ASN A 691 20.90 -17.00 -3.83
CA ASN A 691 20.73 -16.28 -2.59
C ASN A 691 21.27 -14.84 -2.77
N PRO A 692 20.41 -13.82 -2.65
CA PRO A 692 20.75 -12.42 -2.91
C PRO A 692 21.78 -11.87 -1.92
N ASP A 693 21.91 -12.45 -0.73
CA ASP A 693 22.75 -11.92 0.32
C ASP A 693 24.22 -12.28 0.16
N ASN A 694 24.51 -13.47 -0.32
CA ASN A 694 25.86 -14.02 -0.39
C ASN A 694 26.26 -14.52 -1.79
N GLY A 695 25.32 -14.58 -2.75
CA GLY A 695 25.57 -15.08 -4.10
C GLY A 695 25.65 -16.60 -4.21
N GLU A 696 25.25 -17.36 -3.18
CA GLU A 696 25.24 -18.82 -3.24
C GLU A 696 24.12 -19.33 -4.17
N ILE A 697 24.43 -20.32 -5.00
CA ILE A 697 23.44 -20.96 -5.87
C ILE A 697 22.63 -21.95 -5.03
N GLU A 698 21.36 -21.64 -4.80
CA GLU A 698 20.41 -22.52 -4.10
C GLU A 698 20.04 -23.72 -4.98
N TRP A 699 19.76 -23.45 -6.26
CA TRP A 699 19.61 -24.47 -7.28
C TRP A 699 19.90 -23.94 -8.68
N GLN A 700 20.20 -24.85 -9.60
CA GLN A 700 20.30 -24.57 -11.02
C GLN A 700 19.65 -25.70 -11.82
N GLN A 701 18.94 -25.35 -12.89
CA GLN A 701 18.23 -26.31 -13.72
C GLN A 701 18.41 -25.97 -15.20
N ARG A 702 18.85 -26.95 -16.00
CA ARG A 702 18.88 -26.81 -17.47
C ARG A 702 17.47 -27.02 -18.03
N VAL A 703 16.98 -26.03 -18.75
CA VAL A 703 15.66 -26.00 -19.41
C VAL A 703 15.74 -26.10 -20.92
N GLY A 704 16.91 -25.86 -21.51
CA GLY A 704 17.13 -25.95 -22.96
C GLY A 704 18.60 -25.89 -23.32
N THR A 705 18.86 -25.65 -24.61
CA THR A 705 20.19 -25.42 -25.17
C THR A 705 20.34 -24.02 -25.77
N GLY A 706 19.22 -23.29 -25.93
CA GLY A 706 19.20 -21.90 -26.37
C GLY A 706 19.63 -20.93 -25.27
N ILE A 707 20.09 -19.74 -25.66
CA ILE A 707 20.31 -18.61 -24.74
C ILE A 707 18.97 -17.98 -24.34
N PHE A 708 19.01 -17.00 -23.44
CA PHE A 708 17.83 -16.26 -23.00
C PHE A 708 17.86 -14.82 -23.51
N PHE A 709 16.83 -14.43 -24.26
CA PHE A 709 16.45 -13.02 -24.45
C PHE A 709 15.24 -12.64 -23.59
N SER A 710 14.39 -13.61 -23.27
CA SER A 710 13.33 -13.47 -22.28
C SER A 710 13.90 -13.41 -20.86
N SER A 711 13.23 -12.69 -19.96
CA SER A 711 13.60 -12.64 -18.53
C SER A 711 12.67 -13.53 -17.70
N PRO A 712 13.12 -14.09 -16.56
CA PRO A 712 12.26 -14.88 -15.68
C PRO A 712 11.08 -14.05 -15.15
N ARG A 713 9.89 -14.64 -15.15
CA ARG A 713 8.67 -14.07 -14.54
C ARG A 713 8.15 -15.02 -13.47
N LEU A 714 8.11 -14.56 -12.22
CA LEU A 714 7.64 -15.36 -11.09
C LEU A 714 6.16 -15.07 -10.78
N SER A 715 5.37 -16.13 -10.57
CA SER A 715 4.01 -16.02 -10.06
C SER A 715 3.95 -16.08 -8.53
N LYS A 716 2.88 -15.57 -7.92
CA LYS A 716 2.59 -15.66 -6.48
C LYS A 716 2.69 -17.07 -5.88
N ASP A 717 2.39 -18.08 -6.69
CA ASP A 717 2.38 -19.48 -6.26
C ASP A 717 3.76 -20.16 -6.34
N GLY A 718 4.82 -19.44 -6.71
CA GLY A 718 6.17 -19.98 -6.87
C GLY A 718 6.39 -20.71 -8.19
N ILE A 719 5.65 -20.35 -9.25
CA ILE A 719 5.90 -20.84 -10.61
C ILE A 719 6.69 -19.79 -11.39
N LEU A 720 7.85 -20.17 -11.91
CA LEU A 720 8.71 -19.34 -12.73
C LEU A 720 8.51 -19.66 -14.22
N PHE A 721 8.30 -18.63 -15.04
CA PHE A 721 8.17 -18.74 -16.49
C PHE A 721 9.34 -18.08 -17.19
N ILE A 722 9.88 -18.75 -18.21
CA ILE A 722 10.96 -18.19 -19.03
C ILE A 722 10.94 -18.76 -20.46
N GLY A 723 11.19 -17.89 -21.44
CA GLY A 723 11.32 -18.25 -22.85
C GLY A 723 12.78 -18.46 -23.27
N THR A 724 13.03 -19.41 -24.16
CA THR A 724 14.37 -19.75 -24.68
C THR A 724 14.48 -19.50 -26.19
N THR A 725 15.70 -19.32 -26.69
CA THR A 725 15.92 -19.13 -28.14
C THR A 725 15.82 -20.40 -28.97
N ASP A 726 15.82 -21.58 -28.36
CA ASP A 726 15.50 -22.84 -29.03
C ASP A 726 13.99 -23.11 -29.11
N GLY A 727 13.16 -22.11 -28.79
CA GLY A 727 11.72 -22.13 -29.06
C GLY A 727 10.89 -22.76 -27.96
N PHE A 728 11.36 -22.75 -26.71
CA PHE A 728 10.57 -23.23 -25.57
C PHE A 728 10.09 -22.08 -24.67
N LEU A 729 8.82 -22.15 -24.27
CA LEU A 729 8.34 -21.48 -23.06
C LEU A 729 8.27 -22.53 -21.95
N VAL A 730 8.93 -22.25 -20.83
CA VAL A 730 9.14 -23.22 -19.76
C VAL A 730 8.52 -22.70 -18.47
N ALA A 731 7.76 -23.55 -17.77
CA ALA A 731 7.29 -23.30 -16.41
C ALA A 731 8.02 -24.19 -15.42
N MET A 732 8.42 -23.63 -14.28
CA MET A 732 9.22 -24.32 -13.26
C MET A 732 8.65 -24.06 -11.86
N ASP A 733 8.66 -25.08 -11.00
CA ASP A 733 8.34 -24.93 -9.58
C ASP A 733 9.58 -24.50 -8.79
N THR A 734 9.51 -23.31 -8.19
CA THR A 734 10.62 -22.75 -7.41
C THR A 734 10.67 -23.24 -5.97
N LYS A 735 9.58 -23.82 -5.44
CA LYS A 735 9.51 -24.29 -4.04
C LYS A 735 10.35 -25.54 -3.77
N GLN A 736 10.81 -26.21 -4.82
CA GLN A 736 11.65 -27.40 -4.75
C GLN A 736 13.07 -27.10 -5.28
N ASN A 737 13.48 -27.74 -6.37
CA ASN A 737 14.80 -27.63 -6.98
C ASN A 737 14.76 -26.97 -8.37
N GLY A 738 13.73 -26.18 -8.65
CA GLY A 738 13.49 -25.65 -9.99
C GLY A 738 12.94 -26.70 -10.97
N SER A 739 12.19 -27.70 -10.50
CA SER A 739 11.69 -28.77 -11.37
C SER A 739 10.78 -28.21 -12.47
N ILE A 740 10.93 -28.72 -13.69
CA ILE A 740 10.14 -28.29 -14.84
C ILE A 740 8.73 -28.88 -14.72
N LEU A 741 7.71 -28.01 -14.70
CA LEU A 741 6.31 -28.41 -14.66
C LEU A 741 5.79 -28.76 -16.05
N TRP A 742 6.07 -27.89 -17.03
CA TRP A 742 5.71 -28.10 -18.42
C TRP A 742 6.64 -27.30 -19.36
N LYS A 743 6.64 -27.70 -20.64
CA LYS A 743 7.28 -26.98 -21.74
C LYS A 743 6.34 -26.87 -22.92
N LEU A 744 6.23 -25.69 -23.49
CA LEU A 744 5.57 -25.45 -24.76
C LEU A 744 6.62 -25.17 -25.84
N GLU A 745 6.58 -25.92 -26.93
CA GLU A 745 7.47 -25.73 -28.10
C GLU A 745 6.78 -24.87 -29.17
N THR A 746 7.51 -23.89 -29.71
CA THR A 746 7.09 -23.03 -30.82
C THR A 746 8.01 -23.19 -32.03
N GLY A 747 7.59 -22.64 -33.18
CA GLY A 747 8.38 -22.73 -34.42
C GLY A 747 9.62 -21.84 -34.45
N GLY A 748 9.88 -21.10 -33.38
CA GLY A 748 10.94 -20.08 -33.28
C GLY A 748 11.12 -19.57 -31.85
N PRO A 749 12.19 -18.78 -31.62
CA PRO A 749 12.56 -18.23 -30.30
C PRO A 749 11.41 -17.54 -29.54
N PHE A 750 11.43 -17.62 -28.21
CA PHE A 750 10.69 -16.69 -27.35
C PHE A 750 11.63 -15.56 -26.89
N VAL A 751 11.39 -14.35 -27.43
CA VAL A 751 12.23 -13.17 -27.16
C VAL A 751 11.57 -12.22 -26.16
N GLY A 752 10.24 -12.09 -26.21
CA GLY A 752 9.48 -11.31 -25.24
C GLY A 752 9.51 -11.93 -23.84
N THR A 753 9.55 -11.10 -22.80
CA THR A 753 9.29 -11.58 -21.44
C THR A 753 7.82 -11.96 -21.31
N ALA A 754 7.54 -13.10 -20.70
CA ALA A 754 6.17 -13.56 -20.51
C ALA A 754 5.38 -12.60 -19.61
N LEU A 755 4.18 -12.20 -20.04
CA LEU A 755 3.20 -11.53 -19.21
C LEU A 755 2.28 -12.59 -18.62
N ILE A 756 2.09 -12.62 -17.30
CA ILE A 756 1.17 -13.57 -16.65
C ILE A 756 -0.03 -12.81 -16.07
N THR A 757 -1.19 -13.46 -16.03
CA THR A 757 -2.46 -12.79 -15.69
C THR A 757 -2.38 -12.05 -14.34
N LYS A 758 -2.84 -10.78 -14.30
CA LYS A 758 -2.85 -9.99 -13.06
C LYS A 758 -3.62 -10.71 -11.95
N GLY A 759 -3.08 -10.69 -10.74
CA GLY A 759 -3.56 -11.50 -9.60
C GLY A 759 -2.68 -12.71 -9.32
N PHE A 760 -1.93 -13.18 -10.32
CA PHE A 760 -0.91 -14.21 -10.19
C PHE A 760 0.52 -13.66 -10.28
N GLU A 761 0.71 -12.36 -10.55
CA GLU A 761 2.01 -11.67 -10.57
C GLU A 761 2.42 -11.18 -9.17
N PHE A 762 3.71 -11.27 -8.84
CA PHE A 762 4.33 -10.49 -7.75
C PHE A 762 4.52 -9.03 -8.17
#